data_AF-A0A1C4YYF3-F1
#
_entry.id   AF-A0A1C4YYF3-F1
#
_cell.length_a   1.000
_cell.length_b   1.000
_cell.length_c   1.000
_cell.angle_alpha   90.00
_cell.angle_beta   90.00
_cell.angle_gamma   90.00
#
_symmetry.space_group_name_H-M   'P 1'
#
loop_
_entity.id
_entity.type
_entity.pdbx_description
1 polymer ?
#
loop_
_entity_poly.entity_id
_entity_poly.type
_entity_poly.pdbx_seq_one_letter_code
_entity_poly.pdbx_strand_id
1 'polypeptide(L)'
;MAVIGQVGPGVRGRLSRLVAAAVALLLGAGIVAVLPSAAQAATPDTTAWYVLVNRNSGKALDVYNQATTDGARVTQWTRGDGANQQWQFVDSGGGWYRLRSRNSGKVLDVSGASASDGAGLIQWSDANATNQQFQLSDSSGGYVRLIARHSGKAVEVQNASTADGANVVQYADWGGNNQQWQLVRLGDTGTPGGSTYTNPVLWQDFADVDIIRVGDTYYLSSSTMHYSPGAPVLRSYDLVNWEFAGHSVPRLDFGAKYDLSGAGRAYVNGIWASALNHRASNGTFYWIGCIDFNKSYVYTSTSVSGTWQKRSEINNCYYDAGLLVDDNDTMYVAYGNSTISVAQLSADGLTQVRAQQVFTTPSSIGTLEGSRFYKRNGYYYIFVTKPANGQYILRSTSPWGPYESRQVLLNMAGPIAGGGVPHQGGLVQTQNGQWYYMAFVDAYPGGRVPALAPITWTADGWPQIQTVNGAWGSSYPSPLPPRPVAPMTGTDTFTGTTLGPQWEWNHNPDNTRWSTGGGLRLQTATVTGDLYSARNTVTRRIQGPTSTATVELDYSTMRDGDRTGLAMLRDSSAWIGVRRDNGATRVVMTNGLTMDSGWRTTGTGTEIAGAPVSGGRIWLRARADIRPGSGRQASFSYSTDGVTFVPLGNALTLNNAWQFFMGYRFAIFNYATQALGGAVTARRFDLTTP
;
A
#
# COMPACT_ATOMS: atom_id res chain seq x y z
N MET A 1 44.49 -2.94 -59.90
CA MET A 1 45.68 -3.65 -60.42
C MET A 1 45.55 -5.10 -60.03
N ALA A 2 45.51 -5.97 -61.02
CA ALA A 2 45.13 -7.36 -60.91
C ALA A 2 46.34 -8.29 -60.80
N VAL A 3 46.05 -9.55 -60.41
CA VAL A 3 46.60 -10.80 -61.03
C VAL A 3 48.02 -11.23 -60.59
N ILE A 4 48.47 -12.48 -60.37
CA ILE A 4 48.08 -13.94 -60.46
C ILE A 4 49.24 -14.69 -59.69
N GLY A 5 49.21 -15.94 -59.19
CA GLY A 5 48.52 -17.14 -59.64
C GLY A 5 48.86 -18.45 -58.91
N GLN A 6 48.20 -19.48 -59.44
CA GLN A 6 48.10 -20.90 -59.07
C GLN A 6 49.37 -21.73 -59.31
N VAL A 7 49.41 -22.98 -58.78
CA VAL A 7 49.46 -24.25 -59.58
C VAL A 7 48.96 -25.46 -58.73
N GLY A 8 48.20 -26.42 -59.32
CA GLY A 8 48.00 -27.81 -58.85
C GLY A 8 48.90 -28.80 -59.63
N PRO A 9 48.56 -30.08 -59.95
CA PRO A 9 47.59 -31.05 -59.38
C PRO A 9 48.09 -32.54 -59.32
N GLY A 10 47.26 -33.47 -58.78
CA GLY A 10 47.15 -34.90 -59.20
C GLY A 10 47.79 -36.00 -58.31
N VAL A 11 47.35 -37.28 -58.19
CA VAL A 11 46.21 -38.10 -58.69
C VAL A 11 46.15 -39.45 -57.89
N ARG A 12 44.92 -39.87 -57.48
CA ARG A 12 44.29 -41.23 -57.28
C ARG A 12 44.82 -42.34 -56.33
N GLY A 13 43.87 -42.85 -55.52
CA GLY A 13 43.70 -44.25 -55.08
C GLY A 13 42.27 -44.52 -54.55
N ARG A 14 41.60 -45.58 -55.05
CA ARG A 14 40.21 -46.04 -54.74
C ARG A 14 40.15 -46.77 -53.37
N LEU A 15 39.06 -46.91 -52.60
CA LEU A 15 37.80 -47.62 -52.87
C LEU A 15 36.81 -47.51 -51.66
N SER A 16 35.50 -47.41 -51.95
CA SER A 16 34.30 -47.87 -51.17
C SER A 16 34.01 -47.37 -49.75
N ARG A 17 32.80 -47.00 -49.32
CA ARG A 17 31.43 -47.00 -49.88
C ARG A 17 30.52 -46.18 -48.94
N LEU A 18 29.64 -45.35 -49.53
CA LEU A 18 28.22 -45.06 -49.17
C LEU A 18 27.96 -44.36 -47.81
N VAL A 19 27.19 -43.27 -47.68
CA VAL A 19 26.03 -42.77 -48.45
C VAL A 19 26.03 -41.23 -48.44
N ALA A 20 25.72 -40.63 -49.59
CA ALA A 20 25.47 -39.19 -49.74
C ALA A 20 23.96 -38.90 -49.64
N ALA A 21 23.60 -37.82 -48.95
CA ALA A 21 22.45 -36.99 -49.31
C ALA A 21 22.64 -35.59 -48.72
N ALA A 22 23.08 -34.66 -49.58
CA ALA A 22 22.88 -33.24 -49.38
C ALA A 22 21.49 -32.90 -49.94
N VAL A 23 20.63 -32.26 -49.14
CA VAL A 23 19.50 -31.46 -49.66
C VAL A 23 19.38 -30.21 -48.81
N ALA A 24 19.48 -29.07 -49.48
CA ALA A 24 19.19 -27.75 -48.95
C ALA A 24 17.75 -27.69 -48.40
N LEU A 25 17.58 -27.26 -47.15
CA LEU A 25 16.27 -26.90 -46.61
C LEU A 25 16.00 -25.44 -46.94
N LEU A 26 15.10 -25.26 -47.91
CA LEU A 26 14.30 -24.07 -48.10
C LEU A 26 13.58 -23.71 -46.79
N LEU A 27 13.57 -22.42 -46.48
CA LEU A 27 12.76 -21.78 -45.44
C LEU A 27 11.28 -22.13 -45.63
N GLY A 28 10.80 -23.11 -44.88
CA GLY A 28 9.38 -23.35 -44.68
C GLY A 28 8.84 -22.36 -43.64
N ALA A 29 8.10 -21.36 -44.11
CA ALA A 29 7.18 -20.60 -43.26
C ALA A 29 6.05 -21.55 -42.81
N GLY A 30 6.27 -22.26 -41.71
CA GLY A 30 5.23 -22.99 -41.02
C GLY A 30 4.33 -22.00 -40.28
N ILE A 31 3.24 -21.60 -40.92
CA ILE A 31 2.08 -21.08 -40.18
C ILE A 31 1.54 -22.29 -39.40
N VAL A 32 1.96 -22.39 -38.13
CA VAL A 32 1.21 -23.19 -37.16
C VAL A 32 -0.10 -22.43 -36.95
N ALA A 33 -1.16 -22.90 -37.60
CA ALA A 33 -2.51 -22.54 -37.16
C ALA A 33 -2.64 -23.05 -35.72
N VAL A 34 -2.47 -22.15 -34.77
CA VAL A 34 -2.88 -22.37 -33.39
C VAL A 34 -4.40 -22.46 -33.44
N LEU A 35 -4.92 -23.67 -33.59
CA LEU A 35 -6.33 -23.91 -33.29
C LEU A 35 -6.52 -23.52 -31.82
N PRO A 36 -7.49 -22.65 -31.50
CA PRO A 36 -7.74 -22.32 -30.11
C PRO A 36 -8.08 -23.62 -29.38
N SER A 37 -7.30 -23.92 -28.34
CA SER A 37 -7.67 -24.88 -27.32
C SER A 37 -9.07 -24.51 -26.84
N ALA A 38 -10.03 -25.44 -26.94
CA ALA A 38 -11.36 -25.24 -26.37
C ALA A 38 -11.19 -24.81 -24.90
N ALA A 39 -11.68 -23.62 -24.56
CA ALA A 39 -11.69 -23.14 -23.18
C ALA A 39 -12.41 -24.19 -22.31
N GLN A 40 -11.72 -24.67 -21.29
CA GLN A 40 -12.30 -25.58 -20.32
C GLN A 40 -13.27 -24.77 -19.46
N ALA A 41 -14.56 -24.93 -19.74
CA ALA A 41 -15.66 -24.31 -19.01
C ALA A 41 -15.43 -24.28 -17.50
N ALA A 42 -15.71 -23.14 -16.86
CA ALA A 42 -15.69 -23.01 -15.41
C ALA A 42 -16.49 -24.14 -14.73
N THR A 43 -15.82 -24.94 -13.90
CA THR A 43 -16.46 -25.96 -13.06
C THR A 43 -17.02 -25.29 -11.80
N PRO A 44 -18.36 -25.19 -11.62
CA PRO A 44 -18.94 -24.65 -10.40
C PRO A 44 -18.71 -25.60 -9.21
N ASP A 45 -18.55 -25.04 -8.01
CA ASP A 45 -18.56 -25.84 -6.78
C ASP A 45 -19.99 -26.26 -6.46
N THR A 46 -20.28 -27.54 -6.64
CA THR A 46 -21.62 -28.12 -6.44
C THR A 46 -22.05 -28.15 -4.98
N THR A 47 -21.16 -27.85 -4.03
CA THR A 47 -21.50 -27.76 -2.60
C THR A 47 -21.92 -26.35 -2.17
N ALA A 48 -21.73 -25.34 -3.04
CA ALA A 48 -21.97 -23.94 -2.71
C ALA A 48 -23.29 -23.40 -3.27
N TRP A 49 -23.75 -22.30 -2.67
CA TRP A 49 -24.87 -21.50 -3.17
C TRP A 49 -24.33 -20.31 -3.97
N TYR A 50 -25.04 -19.89 -5.01
CA TYR A 50 -24.65 -18.78 -5.87
C TYR A 50 -25.81 -17.81 -6.11
N VAL A 51 -25.54 -16.53 -6.26
CA VAL A 51 -26.41 -15.59 -7.00
C VAL A 51 -25.87 -15.45 -8.42
N LEU A 52 -26.73 -15.52 -9.43
CA LEU A 52 -26.29 -15.29 -10.81
C LEU A 52 -26.62 -13.86 -11.20
N VAL A 53 -25.60 -13.02 -11.39
CA VAL A 53 -25.77 -11.59 -11.67
C VAL A 53 -25.56 -11.30 -13.15
N ASN A 54 -26.56 -10.75 -13.82
CA ASN A 54 -26.49 -10.44 -15.24
C ASN A 54 -25.50 -9.30 -15.52
N ARG A 55 -24.60 -9.48 -16.51
CA ARG A 55 -23.58 -8.50 -16.88
C ARG A 55 -24.16 -7.17 -17.36
N ASN A 56 -25.29 -7.21 -18.07
CA ASN A 56 -25.89 -6.00 -18.65
C ASN A 56 -26.59 -5.13 -17.61
N SER A 57 -27.29 -5.74 -16.63
CA SER A 57 -28.16 -5.01 -15.71
C SER A 57 -27.63 -4.92 -14.27
N GLY A 58 -26.67 -5.76 -13.89
CA GLY A 58 -26.22 -5.93 -12.50
C GLY A 58 -27.26 -6.59 -11.58
N LYS A 59 -28.34 -7.15 -12.13
CA LYS A 59 -29.45 -7.76 -11.38
C LYS A 59 -29.32 -9.28 -11.30
N ALA A 60 -29.94 -9.86 -10.27
CA ALA A 60 -29.87 -11.29 -9.97
C ALA A 60 -30.93 -12.10 -10.72
N LEU A 61 -30.59 -13.35 -11.09
CA LEU A 61 -31.54 -14.37 -11.52
C LEU A 61 -32.48 -14.74 -10.36
N ASP A 62 -33.78 -14.52 -10.55
CA ASP A 62 -34.77 -14.46 -9.47
C ASP A 62 -36.02 -15.27 -9.81
N VAL A 63 -36.49 -16.11 -8.87
CA VAL A 63 -37.83 -16.70 -8.97
C VAL A 63 -38.89 -15.67 -8.57
N TYR A 64 -39.68 -15.22 -9.55
CA TYR A 64 -40.62 -14.12 -9.40
C TYR A 64 -41.59 -14.31 -8.22
N ASN A 65 -41.78 -13.25 -7.44
CA ASN A 65 -42.62 -13.23 -6.23
C ASN A 65 -42.27 -14.31 -5.20
N GLN A 66 -41.04 -14.83 -5.20
CA GLN A 66 -40.58 -15.89 -4.29
C GLN A 66 -41.47 -17.15 -4.36
N ALA A 67 -42.14 -17.37 -5.49
CA ALA A 67 -43.04 -18.50 -5.66
C ALA A 67 -42.30 -19.84 -5.51
N THR A 68 -43.01 -20.87 -5.04
CA THR A 68 -42.45 -22.21 -4.81
C THR A 68 -43.12 -23.29 -5.65
N THR A 69 -44.11 -22.94 -6.47
CA THR A 69 -44.84 -23.87 -7.34
C THR A 69 -44.11 -24.14 -8.66
N ASP A 70 -44.42 -25.27 -9.27
CA ASP A 70 -44.03 -25.58 -10.65
C ASP A 70 -44.60 -24.53 -11.61
N GLY A 71 -43.81 -24.17 -12.63
CA GLY A 71 -44.22 -23.16 -13.60
C GLY A 71 -43.99 -21.72 -13.17
N ALA A 72 -43.47 -21.48 -11.95
CA ALA A 72 -43.17 -20.12 -11.54
C ALA A 72 -42.08 -19.51 -12.43
N ARG A 73 -42.34 -18.30 -12.91
CA ARG A 73 -41.49 -17.58 -13.86
C ARG A 73 -40.15 -17.19 -13.23
N VAL A 74 -39.08 -17.37 -13.98
CA VAL A 74 -37.76 -16.83 -13.64
C VAL A 74 -37.58 -15.47 -14.32
N THR A 75 -37.09 -14.52 -13.55
CA THR A 75 -36.92 -13.11 -13.93
C THR A 75 -35.53 -12.63 -13.52
N GLN A 76 -35.21 -11.38 -13.85
CA GLN A 76 -34.19 -10.67 -13.09
C GLN A 76 -34.82 -9.73 -12.06
N TRP A 77 -34.13 -9.51 -10.95
CA TRP A 77 -34.52 -8.53 -9.94
C TRP A 77 -33.28 -7.92 -9.25
N THR A 78 -33.43 -6.72 -8.69
CA THR A 78 -32.44 -6.09 -7.83
C THR A 78 -31.92 -7.09 -6.80
N ARG A 79 -30.59 -7.24 -6.73
CA ARG A 79 -29.92 -8.24 -5.89
C ARG A 79 -30.12 -7.90 -4.42
N GLY A 80 -30.77 -8.80 -3.68
CA GLY A 80 -30.95 -8.73 -2.23
C GLY A 80 -30.47 -9.99 -1.50
N ASP A 81 -29.89 -10.95 -2.22
CA ASP A 81 -29.41 -12.24 -1.71
C ASP A 81 -30.50 -13.06 -0.98
N GLY A 82 -31.78 -12.81 -1.28
CA GLY A 82 -32.91 -13.60 -0.77
C GLY A 82 -32.91 -15.03 -1.32
N ALA A 83 -33.51 -15.99 -0.62
CA ALA A 83 -33.46 -17.41 -0.99
C ALA A 83 -33.95 -17.70 -2.43
N ASN A 84 -34.86 -16.89 -2.97
CA ASN A 84 -35.38 -16.96 -4.34
C ASN A 84 -34.37 -16.54 -5.42
N GLN A 85 -33.25 -15.91 -5.03
CA GLN A 85 -32.14 -15.52 -5.89
C GLN A 85 -30.92 -16.46 -5.77
N GLN A 86 -31.00 -17.48 -4.91
CA GLN A 86 -29.89 -18.37 -4.62
C GLN A 86 -30.05 -19.70 -5.33
N TRP A 87 -29.00 -20.12 -6.02
CA TRP A 87 -28.97 -21.30 -6.86
C TRP A 87 -27.75 -22.16 -6.52
N GLN A 88 -27.95 -23.47 -6.39
CA GLN A 88 -26.87 -24.43 -6.24
C GLN A 88 -26.76 -25.25 -7.52
N PHE A 89 -25.53 -25.43 -8.02
CA PHE A 89 -25.27 -26.32 -9.14
C PHE A 89 -25.32 -27.77 -8.67
N VAL A 90 -26.16 -28.58 -9.33
CA VAL A 90 -26.30 -30.02 -9.08
C VAL A 90 -25.79 -30.76 -10.31
N ASP A 91 -24.74 -31.56 -10.13
CA ASP A 91 -24.12 -32.32 -11.22
C ASP A 91 -25.13 -33.28 -11.88
N SER A 92 -25.08 -33.33 -13.21
CA SER A 92 -25.87 -34.23 -14.07
C SER A 92 -24.97 -35.07 -14.97
N GLY A 93 -23.64 -35.01 -14.78
CA GLY A 93 -22.62 -35.76 -15.51
C GLY A 93 -22.17 -35.09 -16.80
N GLY A 94 -20.90 -35.29 -17.18
CA GLY A 94 -20.37 -34.83 -18.47
C GLY A 94 -20.31 -33.31 -18.64
N GLY A 95 -20.21 -32.54 -17.54
CA GLY A 95 -20.16 -31.08 -17.55
C GLY A 95 -21.53 -30.38 -17.62
N TRP A 96 -22.62 -31.12 -17.40
CA TRP A 96 -23.98 -30.60 -17.36
C TRP A 96 -24.49 -30.46 -15.93
N TYR A 97 -25.15 -29.35 -15.64
CA TYR A 97 -25.65 -29.03 -14.30
C TYR A 97 -27.11 -28.63 -14.32
N ARG A 98 -27.83 -28.97 -13.26
CA ARG A 98 -29.09 -28.34 -12.89
C ARG A 98 -28.82 -27.20 -11.93
N LEU A 99 -29.61 -26.12 -11.99
CA LEU A 99 -29.53 -25.03 -11.02
C LEU A 99 -30.71 -25.16 -10.06
N ARG A 100 -30.44 -25.62 -8.83
CA ARG A 100 -31.45 -25.82 -7.79
C ARG A 100 -31.67 -24.54 -6.99
N SER A 101 -32.90 -24.05 -6.95
CA SER A 101 -33.29 -22.90 -6.13
C SER A 101 -33.23 -23.22 -4.64
N ARG A 102 -32.66 -22.33 -3.83
CA ARG A 102 -32.63 -22.46 -2.37
C ARG A 102 -34.01 -22.33 -1.75
N ASN A 103 -34.87 -21.51 -2.36
CA ASN A 103 -36.21 -21.21 -1.84
C ASN A 103 -37.16 -22.40 -1.92
N SER A 104 -37.14 -23.13 -3.04
CA SER A 104 -38.15 -24.17 -3.35
C SER A 104 -37.57 -25.58 -3.46
N GLY A 105 -36.25 -25.73 -3.60
CA GLY A 105 -35.60 -26.99 -3.93
C GLY A 105 -35.81 -27.47 -5.38
N LYS A 106 -36.58 -26.72 -6.19
CA LYS A 106 -36.83 -26.98 -7.62
C LYS A 106 -35.67 -26.49 -8.49
N VAL A 107 -35.66 -26.88 -9.76
CA VAL A 107 -34.56 -26.53 -10.69
C VAL A 107 -35.01 -25.58 -11.79
N LEU A 108 -34.06 -24.81 -12.32
CA LEU A 108 -34.24 -24.01 -13.53
C LEU A 108 -34.63 -24.91 -14.71
N ASP A 109 -35.63 -24.51 -15.47
CA ASP A 109 -36.25 -25.31 -16.53
C ASP A 109 -36.64 -24.41 -17.72
N VAL A 110 -36.34 -24.85 -18.93
CA VAL A 110 -36.87 -24.23 -20.15
C VAL A 110 -38.29 -24.75 -20.40
N SER A 111 -39.27 -23.84 -20.29
CA SER A 111 -40.69 -24.17 -20.31
C SER A 111 -41.09 -25.03 -21.51
N GLY A 112 -41.73 -26.17 -21.22
CA GLY A 112 -42.23 -27.11 -22.23
C GLY A 112 -41.13 -27.79 -23.06
N ALA A 113 -39.87 -27.76 -22.61
CA ALA A 113 -38.70 -28.20 -23.38
C ALA A 113 -38.62 -27.59 -24.78
N SER A 114 -39.19 -26.39 -24.96
CA SER A 114 -39.21 -25.70 -26.25
C SER A 114 -37.78 -25.45 -26.75
N ALA A 115 -37.55 -25.56 -28.06
CA ALA A 115 -36.31 -25.15 -28.69
C ALA A 115 -36.40 -23.75 -29.33
N SER A 116 -37.52 -23.05 -29.16
CA SER A 116 -37.75 -21.73 -29.76
C SER A 116 -37.00 -20.62 -29.02
N ASP A 117 -36.58 -19.60 -29.76
CA ASP A 117 -36.09 -18.35 -29.18
C ASP A 117 -37.21 -17.65 -28.40
N GLY A 118 -36.87 -17.08 -27.25
CA GLY A 118 -37.83 -16.43 -26.36
C GLY A 118 -38.64 -17.39 -25.48
N ALA A 119 -38.37 -18.71 -25.51
CA ALA A 119 -38.99 -19.63 -24.57
C ALA A 119 -38.58 -19.26 -23.14
N GLY A 120 -39.58 -19.07 -22.26
CA GLY A 120 -39.37 -18.60 -20.89
C GLY A 120 -38.68 -19.63 -20.00
N LEU A 121 -37.84 -19.14 -19.10
CA LEU A 121 -37.31 -19.92 -17.99
C LEU A 121 -38.31 -19.91 -16.83
N ILE A 122 -38.52 -21.09 -16.26
CA ILE A 122 -39.36 -21.32 -15.09
C ILE A 122 -38.55 -22.14 -14.06
N GLN A 123 -39.09 -22.28 -12.86
CA GLN A 123 -38.70 -23.39 -12.00
C GLN A 123 -39.65 -24.58 -12.19
N TRP A 124 -39.12 -25.79 -12.08
CA TRP A 124 -39.90 -27.02 -12.13
C TRP A 124 -39.31 -28.09 -11.21
N SER A 125 -40.15 -29.04 -10.81
CA SER A 125 -39.75 -30.25 -10.10
C SER A 125 -38.58 -30.94 -10.81
N ASP A 126 -37.56 -31.31 -10.03
CA ASP A 126 -36.32 -31.86 -10.56
C ASP A 126 -36.55 -33.27 -11.15
N ALA A 127 -36.50 -33.36 -12.48
CA ALA A 127 -36.64 -34.60 -13.23
C ALA A 127 -35.33 -35.02 -13.90
N ASN A 128 -34.25 -34.24 -13.72
CA ASN A 128 -33.00 -34.38 -14.47
C ASN A 128 -33.18 -34.45 -16.00
N ALA A 129 -34.19 -33.77 -16.52
CA ALA A 129 -34.48 -33.75 -17.95
C ALA A 129 -33.49 -32.84 -18.70
N THR A 130 -33.31 -33.06 -20.01
CA THR A 130 -32.31 -32.30 -20.81
C THR A 130 -32.62 -30.80 -20.90
N ASN A 131 -33.88 -30.38 -20.76
CA ASN A 131 -34.29 -28.97 -20.68
C ASN A 131 -34.07 -28.33 -19.30
N GLN A 132 -33.61 -29.11 -18.31
CA GLN A 132 -33.19 -28.66 -16.97
C GLN A 132 -31.66 -28.66 -16.81
N GLN A 133 -30.94 -29.08 -17.85
CA GLN A 133 -29.49 -29.25 -17.82
C GLN A 133 -28.82 -28.13 -18.60
N PHE A 134 -27.86 -27.48 -17.96
CA PHE A 134 -27.12 -26.35 -18.50
C PHE A 134 -25.62 -26.59 -18.40
N GLN A 135 -24.90 -26.27 -19.45
CA GLN A 135 -23.44 -26.19 -19.45
C GLN A 135 -23.04 -24.73 -19.24
N LEU A 136 -21.99 -24.49 -18.47
CA LEU A 136 -21.39 -23.18 -18.35
C LEU A 136 -20.42 -22.98 -19.52
N SER A 137 -20.58 -21.92 -20.29
CA SER A 137 -19.64 -21.53 -21.35
C SER A 137 -18.96 -20.23 -20.95
N ASP A 138 -17.62 -20.22 -20.88
CA ASP A 138 -16.87 -19.07 -20.40
C ASP A 138 -17.05 -17.82 -21.27
N SER A 139 -16.98 -16.66 -20.64
CA SER A 139 -16.94 -15.33 -21.25
C SER A 139 -15.88 -14.47 -20.57
N SER A 140 -15.38 -13.45 -21.26
CA SER A 140 -14.31 -12.59 -20.73
C SER A 140 -14.72 -11.87 -19.44
N GLY A 141 -13.76 -11.66 -18.54
CA GLY A 141 -13.99 -10.91 -17.31
C GLY A 141 -14.68 -11.69 -16.19
N GLY A 142 -14.59 -13.03 -16.19
CA GLY A 142 -15.15 -13.88 -15.13
C GLY A 142 -16.67 -14.12 -15.23
N TYR A 143 -17.25 -13.86 -16.39
CA TYR A 143 -18.66 -14.14 -16.69
C TYR A 143 -18.81 -15.49 -17.39
N VAL A 144 -20.00 -16.07 -17.33
CA VAL A 144 -20.37 -17.31 -18.03
C VAL A 144 -21.70 -17.14 -18.74
N ARG A 145 -21.94 -17.96 -19.76
CA ARG A 145 -23.26 -18.19 -20.36
C ARG A 145 -23.77 -19.55 -19.92
N LEU A 146 -25.06 -19.66 -19.62
CA LEU A 146 -25.70 -20.94 -19.33
C LEU A 146 -26.34 -21.46 -20.63
N ILE A 147 -25.81 -22.55 -21.18
CA ILE A 147 -26.26 -23.13 -22.43
C ILE A 147 -27.15 -24.33 -22.13
N ALA A 148 -28.42 -24.29 -22.55
CA ALA A 148 -29.37 -25.38 -22.33
C ALA A 148 -29.02 -26.60 -23.20
N ARG A 149 -28.97 -27.80 -22.60
CA ARG A 149 -28.52 -29.03 -23.26
C ARG A 149 -29.39 -29.43 -24.44
N HIS A 150 -30.71 -29.29 -24.32
CA HIS A 150 -31.66 -29.77 -25.33
C HIS A 150 -31.72 -28.88 -26.58
N SER A 151 -31.42 -27.59 -26.45
CA SER A 151 -31.57 -26.59 -27.52
C SER A 151 -30.26 -25.97 -28.00
N GLY A 152 -29.19 -26.03 -27.19
CA GLY A 152 -27.93 -25.32 -27.45
C GLY A 152 -28.03 -23.80 -27.28
N LYS A 153 -29.07 -23.29 -26.63
CA LYS A 153 -29.37 -21.85 -26.50
C LYS A 153 -28.96 -21.29 -25.15
N ALA A 154 -28.59 -20.00 -25.13
CA ALA A 154 -28.15 -19.31 -23.93
C ALA A 154 -29.33 -18.77 -23.11
N VAL A 155 -29.24 -18.86 -21.78
CA VAL A 155 -30.13 -18.16 -20.84
C VAL A 155 -29.82 -16.67 -20.87
N GLU A 156 -30.82 -15.84 -21.14
CA GLU A 156 -30.66 -14.40 -21.28
C GLU A 156 -31.81 -13.60 -20.66
N VAL A 157 -31.52 -12.35 -20.32
CA VAL A 157 -32.56 -11.36 -20.01
C VAL A 157 -33.16 -10.86 -21.32
N GLN A 158 -34.47 -11.05 -21.48
CA GLN A 158 -35.19 -10.75 -22.70
C GLN A 158 -35.06 -9.26 -23.06
N ASN A 159 -34.76 -8.99 -24.34
CA ASN A 159 -34.57 -7.65 -24.90
C ASN A 159 -33.49 -6.81 -24.19
N ALA A 160 -32.53 -7.45 -23.51
CA ALA A 160 -31.50 -6.79 -22.71
C ALA A 160 -32.06 -5.75 -21.72
N SER A 161 -33.28 -5.98 -21.22
CA SER A 161 -33.92 -5.10 -20.25
C SER A 161 -33.07 -4.95 -18.99
N THR A 162 -33.11 -3.78 -18.36
CA THR A 162 -32.49 -3.51 -17.07
C THR A 162 -33.52 -3.34 -15.96
N ALA A 163 -34.82 -3.55 -16.23
CA ALA A 163 -35.89 -3.40 -15.25
C ALA A 163 -36.02 -4.64 -14.34
N ASP A 164 -36.49 -4.40 -13.10
CA ASP A 164 -36.93 -5.47 -12.21
C ASP A 164 -38.16 -6.19 -12.77
N GLY A 165 -38.19 -7.52 -12.62
CA GLY A 165 -39.25 -8.37 -13.13
C GLY A 165 -39.16 -8.67 -14.63
N ALA A 166 -38.12 -8.18 -15.31
CA ALA A 166 -37.88 -8.51 -16.71
C ALA A 166 -37.69 -10.03 -16.88
N ASN A 167 -38.27 -10.55 -17.95
CA ASN A 167 -38.33 -11.98 -18.19
C ASN A 167 -36.95 -12.56 -18.53
N VAL A 168 -36.69 -13.78 -18.08
CA VAL A 168 -35.52 -14.56 -18.49
C VAL A 168 -35.99 -15.65 -19.45
N VAL A 169 -35.32 -15.72 -20.60
CA VAL A 169 -35.66 -16.61 -21.72
C VAL A 169 -34.41 -17.35 -22.18
N GLN A 170 -34.57 -18.40 -22.99
CA GLN A 170 -33.46 -18.87 -23.82
C GLN A 170 -33.48 -18.18 -25.18
N TYR A 171 -32.32 -18.00 -25.79
CA TYR A 171 -32.17 -17.45 -27.13
C TYR A 171 -30.90 -18.00 -27.80
N ALA A 172 -30.81 -17.91 -29.12
CA ALA A 172 -29.57 -18.16 -29.85
C ALA A 172 -28.36 -17.53 -29.13
N ASP A 173 -27.27 -18.28 -28.96
CA ASP A 173 -26.06 -17.76 -28.31
C ASP A 173 -25.28 -16.88 -29.28
N TRP A 174 -25.26 -15.58 -29.00
CA TRP A 174 -24.50 -14.59 -29.76
C TRP A 174 -23.51 -13.83 -28.86
N GLY A 175 -23.32 -14.27 -27.62
CA GLY A 175 -22.36 -13.69 -26.68
C GLY A 175 -22.78 -12.34 -26.10
N GLY A 176 -24.06 -11.97 -26.15
CA GLY A 176 -24.56 -10.69 -25.66
C GLY A 176 -24.34 -10.47 -24.17
N ASN A 177 -24.16 -9.22 -23.72
CA ASN A 177 -24.01 -8.91 -22.30
C ASN A 177 -25.23 -9.37 -21.47
N ASN A 178 -26.43 -9.37 -22.05
CA ASN A 178 -27.64 -9.86 -21.42
C ASN A 178 -27.72 -11.40 -21.32
N GLN A 179 -26.83 -12.13 -22.01
CA GLN A 179 -26.69 -13.59 -21.94
C GLN A 179 -25.60 -14.04 -20.94
N GLN A 180 -24.86 -13.08 -20.38
CA GLN A 180 -23.70 -13.33 -19.53
C GLN A 180 -24.03 -13.11 -18.06
N TRP A 181 -23.60 -14.04 -17.22
CA TRP A 181 -23.90 -14.10 -15.80
C TRP A 181 -22.62 -14.24 -15.00
N GLN A 182 -22.47 -13.45 -13.94
CA GLN A 182 -21.44 -13.64 -12.93
C GLN A 182 -21.97 -14.61 -11.88
N LEU A 183 -21.19 -15.65 -11.56
CA LEU A 183 -21.51 -16.59 -10.49
C LEU A 183 -21.02 -16.04 -9.16
N VAL A 184 -21.94 -15.59 -8.32
CA VAL A 184 -21.64 -14.99 -7.04
C VAL A 184 -21.76 -16.02 -5.91
N ARG A 185 -20.66 -16.68 -5.51
CA ARG A 185 -20.67 -17.68 -4.41
C ARG A 185 -21.10 -17.04 -3.08
N LEU A 186 -22.03 -17.70 -2.37
CA LEU A 186 -22.57 -17.34 -1.07
C LEU A 186 -22.06 -18.36 -0.03
N GLY A 187 -21.50 -17.87 1.07
CA GLY A 187 -20.86 -18.71 2.11
C GLY A 187 -19.35 -18.52 2.20
N ASP A 188 -18.75 -17.92 1.17
CA ASP A 188 -17.53 -17.15 1.33
C ASP A 188 -17.94 -15.72 1.70
N THR A 189 -17.42 -15.17 2.80
CA THR A 189 -17.28 -13.71 2.95
C THR A 189 -16.25 -13.12 1.97
N GLY A 190 -15.82 -13.89 0.98
CA GLY A 190 -15.05 -13.48 -0.16
C GLY A 190 -15.96 -13.13 -1.33
N THR A 191 -15.98 -11.85 -1.69
CA THR A 191 -16.48 -11.31 -2.94
C THR A 191 -16.21 -12.25 -4.12
N PRO A 192 -17.23 -12.67 -4.90
CA PRO A 192 -17.02 -13.55 -6.04
C PRO A 192 -16.33 -12.81 -7.18
N GLY A 193 -15.18 -13.34 -7.60
CA GLY A 193 -14.33 -12.71 -8.61
C GLY A 193 -13.72 -11.38 -8.17
N GLY A 194 -13.73 -11.07 -6.86
CA GLY A 194 -13.08 -9.88 -6.33
C GLY A 194 -11.56 -10.03 -6.43
N SER A 195 -10.88 -8.99 -6.88
CA SER A 195 -9.43 -8.89 -6.71
C SER A 195 -9.06 -9.19 -5.25
N THR A 196 -7.91 -9.79 -5.02
CA THR A 196 -7.30 -9.89 -3.69
C THR A 196 -6.22 -8.83 -3.56
N TYR A 197 -5.86 -8.48 -2.32
CA TYR A 197 -4.64 -7.72 -2.05
C TYR A 197 -3.68 -8.57 -1.23
N THR A 198 -2.40 -8.20 -1.30
CA THR A 198 -1.32 -8.83 -0.54
C THR A 198 -0.80 -7.85 0.50
N ASN A 199 -0.51 -8.35 1.70
CA ASN A 199 0.17 -7.59 2.74
C ASN A 199 1.70 -7.66 2.56
N PRO A 200 2.44 -6.58 2.91
CA PRO A 200 1.93 -5.29 3.36
C PRO A 200 1.28 -4.51 2.21
N VAL A 201 0.23 -3.74 2.51
CA VAL A 201 -0.41 -2.87 1.51
C VAL A 201 0.50 -1.70 1.10
N LEU A 202 1.48 -1.37 1.94
CA LEU A 202 2.49 -0.36 1.66
C LEU A 202 3.82 -0.77 2.28
N TRP A 203 4.84 -1.01 1.44
CA TRP A 203 6.17 -1.43 1.92
C TRP A 203 7.16 -0.27 1.99
N GLN A 204 6.81 0.73 2.80
CA GLN A 204 7.67 1.85 3.19
C GLN A 204 7.45 2.16 4.68
N ASP A 205 8.41 2.84 5.30
CA ASP A 205 8.36 3.20 6.72
C ASP A 205 7.27 4.24 7.04
N PHE A 206 6.09 3.76 7.42
CA PHE A 206 4.96 4.53 7.92
C PHE A 206 4.52 3.97 9.26
N ALA A 207 4.96 4.66 10.30
CA ALA A 207 4.81 4.30 11.68
C ALA A 207 3.65 5.01 12.37
N ASP A 208 3.16 4.41 13.45
CA ASP A 208 2.14 5.00 14.32
C ASP A 208 0.94 5.50 13.53
N VAL A 209 0.50 4.69 12.57
CA VAL A 209 -0.46 5.14 11.56
C VAL A 209 -1.80 5.52 12.20
N ASP A 210 -2.43 6.58 11.70
CA ASP A 210 -3.81 6.94 12.04
C ASP A 210 -4.61 7.01 10.74
N ILE A 211 -5.74 6.31 10.69
CA ILE A 211 -6.53 6.15 9.46
C ILE A 211 -7.94 6.71 9.64
N ILE A 212 -8.35 7.56 8.72
CA ILE A 212 -9.71 8.11 8.67
C ILE A 212 -10.31 7.94 7.29
N ARG A 213 -11.66 7.98 7.22
CA ARG A 213 -12.40 8.08 5.96
C ARG A 213 -13.17 9.40 5.93
N VAL A 214 -13.09 10.10 4.80
CA VAL A 214 -13.92 11.28 4.48
C VAL A 214 -14.58 11.04 3.13
N GLY A 215 -15.90 10.81 3.12
CA GLY A 215 -16.62 10.39 1.92
C GLY A 215 -16.05 9.06 1.38
N ASP A 216 -15.67 9.06 0.10
CA ASP A 216 -15.09 7.89 -0.59
C ASP A 216 -13.55 7.84 -0.53
N THR A 217 -12.93 8.66 0.32
CA THR A 217 -11.46 8.77 0.39
C THR A 217 -10.95 8.39 1.77
N TYR A 218 -9.86 7.64 1.80
CA TYR A 218 -9.14 7.24 3.00
C TYR A 218 -7.87 8.04 3.13
N TYR A 219 -7.57 8.49 4.35
CA TYR A 219 -6.34 9.20 4.67
C TYR A 219 -5.59 8.49 5.78
N LEU A 220 -4.27 8.40 5.62
CA LEU A 220 -3.36 7.79 6.59
C LEU A 220 -2.32 8.83 7.02
N SER A 221 -2.27 9.16 8.31
CA SER A 221 -1.19 9.96 8.91
C SER A 221 -0.14 9.05 9.54
N SER A 222 1.11 9.48 9.61
CA SER A 222 2.22 8.70 10.21
C SER A 222 3.19 9.59 10.99
N SER A 223 3.94 9.00 11.92
CA SER A 223 5.05 9.66 12.61
C SER A 223 6.26 9.89 11.71
N THR A 224 7.06 10.91 12.06
CA THR A 224 8.27 11.31 11.30
C THR A 224 9.42 11.83 12.14
N MET A 225 9.28 11.91 13.47
CA MET A 225 10.35 12.36 14.35
C MET A 225 10.84 13.77 13.91
N HIS A 226 12.10 13.84 13.49
CA HIS A 226 12.84 15.03 13.11
C HIS A 226 12.81 15.31 11.61
N TYR A 227 12.12 14.49 10.81
CA TYR A 227 11.97 14.73 9.38
C TYR A 227 10.97 15.87 9.11
N SER A 228 11.33 16.76 8.19
CA SER A 228 10.60 17.99 7.86
C SER A 228 10.35 18.09 6.34
N PRO A 229 9.13 18.36 5.84
CA PRO A 229 7.90 18.48 6.60
C PRO A 229 7.56 17.18 7.34
N GLY A 230 6.79 17.29 8.42
CA GLY A 230 6.44 16.18 9.29
C GLY A 230 4.99 15.74 9.12
N ALA A 231 4.63 14.62 9.75
CA ALA A 231 3.27 14.06 9.71
C ALA A 231 2.71 13.91 8.28
N PRO A 232 3.31 13.06 7.42
CA PRO A 232 2.85 12.81 6.06
C PRO A 232 1.42 12.30 6.11
N VAL A 233 0.63 12.75 5.15
CA VAL A 233 -0.72 12.25 4.89
C VAL A 233 -0.69 11.53 3.55
N LEU A 234 -1.09 10.26 3.56
CA LEU A 234 -1.33 9.47 2.37
C LEU A 234 -2.81 9.46 2.03
N ARG A 235 -3.14 9.20 0.77
CA ARG A 235 -4.50 9.05 0.26
C ARG A 235 -4.67 7.69 -0.41
N SER A 236 -5.83 7.08 -0.20
CA SER A 236 -6.29 5.88 -0.91
C SER A 236 -7.79 5.96 -1.19
N TYR A 237 -8.25 5.17 -2.14
CA TYR A 237 -9.68 5.00 -2.45
C TYR A 237 -10.15 3.56 -2.23
N ASP A 238 -9.24 2.65 -1.85
CA ASP A 238 -9.51 1.21 -1.73
C ASP A 238 -8.81 0.54 -0.52
N LEU A 239 -8.11 1.33 0.31
CA LEU A 239 -7.26 0.93 1.45
C LEU A 239 -5.98 0.16 1.08
N VAL A 240 -5.76 -0.11 -0.20
CA VAL A 240 -4.66 -0.97 -0.70
C VAL A 240 -3.65 -0.14 -1.48
N ASN A 241 -4.12 0.68 -2.42
CA ASN A 241 -3.29 1.53 -3.26
C ASN A 241 -3.21 2.92 -2.62
N TRP A 242 -2.00 3.35 -2.29
CA TRP A 242 -1.73 4.59 -1.57
C TRP A 242 -0.82 5.52 -2.38
N GLU A 243 -1.10 6.81 -2.31
CA GLU A 243 -0.24 7.90 -2.81
C GLU A 243 0.03 8.92 -1.71
N PHE A 244 1.12 9.68 -1.82
CA PHE A 244 1.34 10.84 -0.97
C PHE A 244 0.32 11.95 -1.29
N ALA A 245 -0.33 12.49 -0.27
CA ALA A 245 -1.26 13.62 -0.41
C ALA A 245 -0.67 14.93 0.08
N GLY A 246 0.14 14.91 1.14
CA GLY A 246 0.70 16.12 1.76
C GLY A 246 1.33 15.85 3.11
N HIS A 247 1.49 16.91 3.91
CA HIS A 247 2.04 16.86 5.26
C HIS A 247 1.29 17.80 6.18
N SER A 248 0.89 17.31 7.35
CA SER A 248 0.15 18.12 8.33
C SER A 248 1.02 19.18 9.01
N VAL A 249 2.34 18.97 9.06
CA VAL A 249 3.31 19.88 9.69
C VAL A 249 4.33 20.35 8.64
N PRO A 250 4.11 21.50 7.97
CA PRO A 250 4.99 21.96 6.89
C PRO A 250 6.42 22.29 7.33
N ARG A 251 6.60 22.65 8.60
CA ARG A 251 7.89 22.94 9.24
C ARG A 251 7.79 22.56 10.71
N LEU A 252 8.84 21.97 11.26
CA LEU A 252 8.92 21.56 12.67
C LEU A 252 9.18 22.78 13.56
N ASP A 253 8.16 23.63 13.75
CA ASP A 253 8.22 24.83 14.58
C ASP A 253 8.02 24.51 16.08
N PHE A 254 8.92 23.68 16.59
CA PHE A 254 8.89 23.11 17.94
C PHE A 254 10.09 23.53 18.81
N GLY A 255 11.03 24.32 18.24
CA GLY A 255 12.22 24.82 18.91
C GLY A 255 13.48 24.74 18.04
N ALA A 256 14.52 25.49 18.42
CA ALA A 256 15.73 25.67 17.60
C ALA A 256 16.50 24.37 17.29
N LYS A 257 16.38 23.33 18.13
CA LYS A 257 17.05 22.03 17.89
C LYS A 257 16.56 21.33 16.61
N TYR A 258 15.37 21.68 16.10
CA TYR A 258 14.81 21.13 14.87
C TYR A 258 15.35 21.80 13.60
N ASP A 259 16.12 22.88 13.71
CA ASP A 259 16.76 23.54 12.57
C ASP A 259 18.14 22.99 12.23
N LEU A 260 18.68 22.13 13.10
CA LEU A 260 20.03 21.58 13.00
C LEU A 260 21.09 22.68 12.83
N SER A 261 20.85 23.84 13.47
CA SER A 261 21.75 24.98 13.49
C SER A 261 22.54 25.02 14.79
N GLY A 262 23.85 25.31 14.71
CA GLY A 262 24.73 25.31 15.88
C GLY A 262 24.90 23.90 16.45
N ALA A 263 24.87 23.76 17.77
CA ALA A 263 25.01 22.46 18.45
C ALA A 263 23.69 21.68 18.64
N GLY A 264 22.54 22.31 18.34
CA GLY A 264 21.22 21.71 18.55
C GLY A 264 20.91 20.59 17.55
N ARG A 265 20.44 19.44 18.05
CA ARG A 265 20.02 18.28 17.26
C ARG A 265 18.77 17.65 17.87
N ALA A 266 17.88 17.13 17.03
CA ALA A 266 16.60 16.57 17.41
C ALA A 266 16.39 15.12 16.91
N TYR A 267 17.46 14.40 16.58
CA TYR A 267 17.36 12.97 16.21
C TYR A 267 16.50 12.19 17.22
N VAL A 268 15.57 11.39 16.67
CA VAL A 268 14.56 10.60 17.41
C VAL A 268 13.62 11.42 18.32
N ASN A 269 13.66 12.76 18.27
CA ASN A 269 12.65 13.65 18.85
C ASN A 269 11.67 14.13 17.76
N GLY A 270 10.69 14.95 18.14
CA GLY A 270 9.72 15.54 17.22
C GLY A 270 8.41 14.79 17.22
N ILE A 271 7.95 14.40 16.03
CA ILE A 271 6.61 13.84 15.84
C ILE A 271 6.61 12.33 16.08
N TRP A 272 6.15 11.96 17.27
CA TRP A 272 5.74 10.61 17.66
C TRP A 272 4.25 10.39 17.31
N ALA A 273 3.67 9.29 17.81
CA ALA A 273 2.28 8.94 17.55
C ALA A 273 1.35 10.14 17.82
N SER A 274 0.63 10.51 16.76
CA SER A 274 -0.24 11.68 16.68
C SER A 274 -1.58 11.28 16.09
N ALA A 275 -2.56 12.19 16.11
CA ALA A 275 -3.89 11.94 15.56
C ALA A 275 -4.22 12.87 14.39
N LEU A 276 -4.94 12.33 13.41
CA LEU A 276 -5.55 13.05 12.30
C LEU A 276 -7.05 12.79 12.33
N ASN A 277 -7.88 13.84 12.28
CA ASN A 277 -9.31 13.66 12.06
C ASN A 277 -9.91 14.82 11.24
N HIS A 278 -11.10 14.62 10.70
CA HIS A 278 -11.83 15.59 9.90
C HIS A 278 -13.16 15.96 10.55
N ARG A 279 -13.39 17.24 10.72
CA ARG A 279 -14.62 17.78 11.27
C ARG A 279 -15.59 18.14 10.15
N ALA A 280 -16.63 17.32 10.01
CA ALA A 280 -17.58 17.46 8.90
C ALA A 280 -18.39 18.77 8.95
N SER A 281 -18.70 19.29 10.13
CA SER A 281 -19.52 20.51 10.30
C SER A 281 -18.92 21.76 9.66
N ASN A 282 -17.59 21.81 9.52
CA ASN A 282 -16.87 22.95 8.94
C ASN A 282 -15.82 22.56 7.88
N GLY A 283 -15.77 21.29 7.48
CA GLY A 283 -14.84 20.79 6.45
C GLY A 283 -13.36 20.90 6.81
N THR A 284 -13.01 20.90 8.11
CA THR A 284 -11.63 21.13 8.56
C THR A 284 -10.96 19.83 9.01
N PHE A 285 -9.76 19.58 8.49
CA PHE A 285 -8.85 18.57 9.01
C PHE A 285 -8.07 19.14 10.20
N TYR A 286 -7.91 18.31 11.22
CA TYR A 286 -7.12 18.58 12.42
C TYR A 286 -6.04 17.52 12.55
N TRP A 287 -4.81 17.97 12.73
CA TRP A 287 -3.71 17.13 13.21
C TRP A 287 -3.32 17.59 14.61
N ILE A 288 -3.14 16.64 15.53
CA ILE A 288 -2.71 16.90 16.89
C ILE A 288 -1.63 15.91 17.33
N GLY A 289 -0.54 16.41 17.87
CA GLY A 289 0.55 15.56 18.37
C GLY A 289 1.27 16.18 19.56
N CYS A 290 1.59 15.37 20.56
CA CYS A 290 2.51 15.78 21.61
C CYS A 290 3.95 15.79 21.08
N ILE A 291 4.67 16.88 21.35
CA ILE A 291 6.07 17.03 20.97
C ILE A 291 6.92 17.15 22.23
N ASP A 292 8.06 16.44 22.21
CA ASP A 292 9.07 16.45 23.28
C ASP A 292 8.50 16.11 24.68
N PHE A 293 7.45 15.29 24.73
CA PHE A 293 6.77 14.87 25.96
C PHE A 293 6.30 16.05 26.84
N ASN A 294 6.05 17.20 26.23
CA ASN A 294 5.80 18.46 26.95
C ASN A 294 4.39 19.00 26.67
N LYS A 295 4.11 19.33 25.42
CA LYS A 295 2.86 19.98 25.01
C LYS A 295 2.36 19.44 23.68
N SER A 296 1.08 19.64 23.40
CA SER A 296 0.45 19.21 22.14
C SER A 296 0.31 20.36 21.16
N TYR A 297 0.62 20.11 19.90
CA TYR A 297 0.50 21.09 18.81
C TYR A 297 -0.70 20.75 17.95
N VAL A 298 -1.48 21.76 17.57
CA VAL A 298 -2.65 21.61 16.70
C VAL A 298 -2.38 22.29 15.37
N TYR A 299 -2.52 21.54 14.28
CA TYR A 299 -2.46 22.04 12.91
C TYR A 299 -3.81 21.81 12.22
N THR A 300 -4.23 22.75 11.37
CA THR A 300 -5.48 22.62 10.61
C THR A 300 -5.30 22.92 9.12
N SER A 301 -6.13 22.31 8.30
CA SER A 301 -6.28 22.62 6.87
C SER A 301 -7.70 22.27 6.39
N THR A 302 -8.18 22.91 5.32
CA THR A 302 -9.44 22.52 4.65
C THR A 302 -9.24 21.39 3.63
N SER A 303 -7.99 20.98 3.38
CA SER A 303 -7.63 19.86 2.52
C SER A 303 -6.32 19.24 2.97
N VAL A 304 -6.19 17.91 2.91
CA VAL A 304 -4.94 17.22 3.27
C VAL A 304 -3.75 17.60 2.38
N SER A 305 -4.00 18.01 1.14
CA SER A 305 -3.00 18.49 0.19
C SER A 305 -2.86 20.02 0.17
N GLY A 306 -3.63 20.71 1.02
CA GLY A 306 -3.64 22.16 1.12
C GLY A 306 -2.58 22.71 2.06
N THR A 307 -2.66 24.01 2.33
CA THR A 307 -1.79 24.68 3.29
C THR A 307 -2.23 24.38 4.72
N TRP A 308 -1.36 23.69 5.46
CA TRP A 308 -1.54 23.47 6.88
C TRP A 308 -0.99 24.62 7.71
N GLN A 309 -1.71 25.01 8.76
CA GLN A 309 -1.34 26.10 9.66
C GLN A 309 -1.27 25.62 11.09
N LYS A 310 -0.21 25.99 11.83
CA LYS A 310 -0.17 25.84 13.29
C LYS A 310 -1.23 26.78 13.89
N ARG A 311 -2.17 26.21 14.64
CA ARG A 311 -3.29 26.97 15.25
C ARG A 311 -3.15 27.14 16.75
N SER A 312 -2.55 26.18 17.44
CA SER A 312 -2.46 26.22 18.89
C SER A 312 -1.34 25.33 19.45
N GLU A 313 -0.95 25.67 20.68
CA GLU A 313 -0.13 24.87 21.58
C GLU A 313 -0.91 24.65 22.88
N ILE A 314 -1.26 23.40 23.18
CA ILE A 314 -2.01 23.02 24.37
C ILE A 314 -1.01 22.56 25.43
N ASN A 315 -1.03 23.19 26.60
CA ASN A 315 -0.15 22.90 27.76
C ASN A 315 -0.52 21.58 28.48
N ASN A 316 -0.77 20.53 27.71
CA ASN A 316 -0.90 19.15 28.13
C ASN A 316 -0.35 18.28 27.00
N CYS A 317 0.52 17.33 27.36
CA CYS A 317 1.05 16.36 26.40
C CYS A 317 0.04 15.23 26.21
N TYR A 318 -0.67 15.26 25.08
CA TYR A 318 -1.48 14.15 24.60
C TYR A 318 -0.55 13.11 23.96
N TYR A 319 0.27 12.47 24.80
CA TYR A 319 1.16 11.40 24.38
C TYR A 319 0.33 10.26 23.76
N ASP A 320 0.71 9.82 22.56
CA ASP A 320 0.00 8.79 21.81
C ASP A 320 -1.50 9.09 21.59
N ALA A 321 -1.77 10.29 21.06
CA ALA A 321 -3.11 10.82 20.90
C ALA A 321 -3.98 10.06 19.89
N GLY A 322 -5.28 9.96 20.20
CA GLY A 322 -6.36 9.58 19.31
C GLY A 322 -7.49 10.60 19.35
N LEU A 323 -7.79 11.25 18.23
CA LEU A 323 -8.78 12.33 18.13
C LEU A 323 -10.14 11.78 17.65
N LEU A 324 -11.20 12.09 18.39
CA LEU A 324 -12.59 11.83 18.02
C LEU A 324 -13.31 13.17 17.78
N VAL A 325 -13.96 13.30 16.64
CA VAL A 325 -15.04 14.27 16.43
C VAL A 325 -16.36 13.52 16.64
N ASP A 326 -17.05 13.80 17.74
CA ASP A 326 -18.29 13.13 18.13
C ASP A 326 -19.47 13.57 17.23
N ASP A 327 -20.57 12.81 17.24
CA ASP A 327 -21.79 13.06 16.46
C ASP A 327 -22.44 14.42 16.80
N ASN A 328 -22.21 14.92 18.01
CA ASN A 328 -22.65 16.25 18.48
C ASN A 328 -21.61 17.35 18.22
N ASP A 329 -20.57 17.06 17.43
CA ASP A 329 -19.50 17.97 17.04
C ASP A 329 -18.52 18.36 18.17
N THR A 330 -18.62 17.71 19.34
CA THR A 330 -17.64 17.81 20.42
C THR A 330 -16.38 17.05 20.05
N MET A 331 -15.22 17.65 20.29
CA MET A 331 -13.93 17.02 20.03
C MET A 331 -13.32 16.45 21.31
N TYR A 332 -12.91 15.19 21.26
CA TYR A 332 -12.23 14.51 22.35
C TYR A 332 -10.88 13.94 21.91
N VAL A 333 -9.91 13.91 22.82
CA VAL A 333 -8.61 13.29 22.60
C VAL A 333 -8.39 12.23 23.67
N ALA A 334 -8.26 10.96 23.28
CA ALA A 334 -7.76 9.90 24.15
C ALA A 334 -6.23 9.87 24.07
N TYR A 335 -5.54 9.72 25.19
CA TYR A 335 -4.08 9.77 25.24
C TYR A 335 -3.53 9.11 26.51
N GLY A 336 -2.21 8.84 26.52
CA GLY A 336 -1.47 8.34 27.67
C GLY A 336 -0.81 6.97 27.43
N ASN A 337 0.01 6.58 28.40
CA ASN A 337 0.69 5.28 28.42
C ASN A 337 0.41 4.61 29.78
N SER A 338 -0.19 3.42 29.73
CA SER A 338 -0.65 2.59 30.85
C SER A 338 -1.76 3.21 31.72
N THR A 339 -1.79 4.53 31.82
CA THR A 339 -2.89 5.35 32.33
C THR A 339 -3.48 6.13 31.17
N ILE A 340 -4.69 5.77 30.76
CA ILE A 340 -5.38 6.41 29.63
C ILE A 340 -6.31 7.48 30.15
N SER A 341 -6.18 8.68 29.58
CA SER A 341 -7.01 9.84 29.84
C SER A 341 -7.78 10.25 28.59
N VAL A 342 -8.89 10.94 28.81
CA VAL A 342 -9.65 11.63 27.76
C VAL A 342 -9.65 13.12 28.08
N ALA A 343 -9.36 13.94 27.08
CA ALA A 343 -9.55 15.39 27.12
C ALA A 343 -10.73 15.77 26.22
N GLN A 344 -11.51 16.76 26.65
CA GLN A 344 -12.45 17.49 25.82
C GLN A 344 -11.81 18.79 25.37
N LEU A 345 -11.85 19.05 24.06
CA LEU A 345 -11.36 20.30 23.49
C LEU A 345 -12.46 21.36 23.44
N SER A 346 -12.06 22.62 23.31
CA SER A 346 -12.96 23.74 23.04
C SER A 346 -13.71 23.57 21.73
N ALA A 347 -14.78 24.33 21.53
CA ALA A 347 -15.63 24.25 20.33
C ALA A 347 -14.86 24.53 19.03
N ASP A 348 -13.70 25.17 19.05
CA ASP A 348 -12.82 25.36 17.89
C ASP A 348 -11.73 24.28 17.76
N GLY A 349 -11.60 23.39 18.74
CA GLY A 349 -10.59 22.34 18.82
C GLY A 349 -9.20 22.83 19.26
N LEU A 350 -9.06 24.08 19.74
CA LEU A 350 -7.74 24.71 19.93
C LEU A 350 -7.24 24.71 21.37
N THR A 351 -8.10 24.49 22.36
CA THR A 351 -7.73 24.49 23.79
C THR A 351 -8.37 23.33 24.53
N GLN A 352 -7.82 22.97 25.69
CA GLN A 352 -8.43 21.98 26.58
C GLN A 352 -9.50 22.62 27.46
N VAL A 353 -10.71 22.05 27.47
CA VAL A 353 -11.79 22.42 28.40
C VAL A 353 -11.68 21.63 29.70
N ARG A 354 -11.50 20.32 29.60
CA ARG A 354 -11.32 19.40 30.74
C ARG A 354 -10.57 18.16 30.30
N ALA A 355 -9.93 17.48 31.25
CA ALA A 355 -9.36 16.16 31.05
C ALA A 355 -9.60 15.27 32.27
N GLN A 356 -9.70 13.97 32.06
CA GLN A 356 -9.92 12.98 33.12
C GLN A 356 -9.22 11.68 32.75
N GLN A 357 -8.59 11.05 33.73
CA GLN A 357 -8.19 9.65 33.61
C GLN A 357 -9.45 8.76 33.53
N VAL A 358 -9.49 7.85 32.56
CA VAL A 358 -10.65 6.99 32.29
C VAL A 358 -10.36 5.50 32.39
N PHE A 359 -9.08 5.12 32.36
CA PHE A 359 -8.66 3.73 32.44
C PHE A 359 -7.23 3.60 32.99
N THR A 360 -7.01 2.59 33.84
CA THR A 360 -5.69 2.16 34.28
C THR A 360 -5.47 0.74 33.81
N THR A 361 -4.35 0.50 33.13
CA THR A 361 -4.03 -0.81 32.59
C THR A 361 -3.76 -1.79 33.73
N PRO A 362 -4.46 -2.95 33.75
CA PRO A 362 -4.12 -4.04 34.67
C PRO A 362 -2.66 -4.46 34.54
N SER A 363 -1.97 -4.66 35.66
CA SER A 363 -0.56 -5.07 35.67
C SER A 363 -0.30 -6.39 34.91
N SER A 364 -1.30 -7.25 34.78
CA SER A 364 -1.24 -8.49 33.99
C SER A 364 -1.11 -8.27 32.48
N ILE A 365 -1.51 -7.10 31.98
CA ILE A 365 -1.37 -6.73 30.55
C ILE A 365 -0.04 -5.98 30.32
N GLY A 366 0.42 -5.21 31.30
CA GLY A 366 1.61 -4.37 31.19
C GLY A 366 1.27 -2.98 30.64
N THR A 367 1.94 -2.57 29.56
CA THR A 367 1.76 -1.25 28.96
C THR A 367 0.67 -1.25 27.90
N LEU A 368 -0.20 -0.24 27.93
CA LEU A 368 -1.08 0.12 26.82
C LEU A 368 -0.88 1.57 26.40
N GLU A 369 -0.67 1.83 25.12
CA GLU A 369 -0.47 3.17 24.54
C GLU A 369 -1.08 3.24 23.12
N GLY A 370 -0.68 4.21 22.29
CA GLY A 370 -1.12 4.34 20.89
C GLY A 370 -2.63 4.52 20.71
N SER A 371 -3.24 5.45 21.45
CA SER A 371 -4.69 5.60 21.49
C SER A 371 -5.28 5.99 20.14
N ARG A 372 -6.38 5.35 19.73
CA ARG A 372 -7.29 5.80 18.67
C ARG A 372 -8.73 5.82 19.18
N PHE A 373 -9.44 6.92 18.97
CA PHE A 373 -10.72 7.16 19.63
C PHE A 373 -11.89 7.15 18.63
N TYR A 374 -12.88 6.31 18.89
CA TYR A 374 -14.05 6.12 18.03
C TYR A 374 -15.35 6.21 18.81
N LYS A 375 -16.42 6.51 18.09
CA LYS A 375 -17.79 6.27 18.55
C LYS A 375 -18.51 5.37 17.56
N ARG A 376 -19.25 4.38 18.06
CA ARG A 376 -20.03 3.45 17.25
C ARG A 376 -21.21 2.92 18.04
N ASN A 377 -22.42 2.99 17.47
CA ASN A 377 -23.66 2.46 18.05
C ASN A 377 -23.89 2.88 19.51
N GLY A 378 -23.65 4.16 19.82
CA GLY A 378 -23.83 4.71 21.17
C GLY A 378 -22.70 4.40 22.16
N TYR A 379 -21.68 3.64 21.76
CA TYR A 379 -20.50 3.35 22.58
C TYR A 379 -19.27 4.13 22.11
N TYR A 380 -18.43 4.48 23.07
CA TYR A 380 -17.11 5.06 22.90
C TYR A 380 -16.05 3.96 22.98
N TYR A 381 -15.12 3.95 22.05
CA TYR A 381 -14.06 2.95 21.95
C TYR A 381 -12.69 3.59 21.89
N ILE A 382 -11.75 3.14 22.74
CA ILE A 382 -10.35 3.55 22.65
C ILE A 382 -9.51 2.33 22.29
N PHE A 383 -8.95 2.34 21.09
CA PHE A 383 -8.08 1.29 20.61
C PHE A 383 -6.64 1.58 21.04
N VAL A 384 -5.98 0.61 21.68
CA VAL A 384 -4.68 0.80 22.31
C VAL A 384 -3.77 -0.40 22.07
N THR A 385 -2.51 -0.13 21.74
CA THR A 385 -1.50 -1.17 21.52
C THR A 385 -0.90 -1.63 22.84
N LYS A 386 -0.54 -2.90 22.92
CA LYS A 386 0.43 -3.43 23.88
C LYS A 386 1.75 -3.59 23.14
N PRO A 387 2.70 -2.64 23.26
CA PRO A 387 3.92 -2.68 22.48
C PRO A 387 4.76 -3.93 22.78
N ALA A 388 5.35 -4.59 21.79
CA ALA A 388 5.13 -4.47 20.34
C ALA A 388 4.38 -5.71 19.79
N ASN A 389 3.49 -6.30 20.60
CA ASN A 389 2.96 -7.64 20.32
C ASN A 389 1.47 -7.86 20.60
N GLY A 390 0.72 -6.83 20.96
CA GLY A 390 -0.70 -6.98 21.24
C GLY A 390 -1.51 -5.73 20.89
N GLN A 391 -2.81 -5.92 20.79
CA GLN A 391 -3.78 -4.86 20.57
C GLN A 391 -5.00 -5.12 21.43
N TYR A 392 -5.45 -4.08 22.12
CA TYR A 392 -6.61 -4.09 22.99
C TYR A 392 -7.57 -2.99 22.56
N ILE A 393 -8.82 -3.16 22.98
CA ILE A 393 -9.85 -2.15 22.77
C ILE A 393 -10.59 -1.93 24.08
N LEU A 394 -10.73 -0.67 24.45
CA LEU A 394 -11.48 -0.20 25.58
C LEU A 394 -12.87 0.22 25.10
N ARG A 395 -13.93 -0.02 25.87
CA ARG A 395 -15.29 0.42 25.56
C ARG A 395 -16.02 1.04 26.75
N SER A 396 -16.80 2.08 26.52
CA SER A 396 -17.72 2.67 27.51
C SER A 396 -18.97 3.26 26.84
N THR A 397 -20.04 3.48 27.61
CA THR A 397 -21.22 4.26 27.16
C THR A 397 -21.03 5.77 27.32
N SER A 398 -19.93 6.19 27.95
CA SER A 398 -19.57 7.59 28.19
C SER A 398 -18.12 7.83 27.75
N PRO A 399 -17.77 8.99 27.16
CA PRO A 399 -16.38 9.27 26.82
C PRO A 399 -15.51 9.33 28.10
N TRP A 400 -16.12 9.52 29.27
CA TRP A 400 -15.48 9.63 30.58
C TRP A 400 -15.36 8.31 31.34
N GLY A 401 -15.76 7.19 30.72
CA GLY A 401 -15.72 5.88 31.34
C GLY A 401 -16.87 5.61 32.32
N PRO A 402 -16.75 4.56 33.15
CA PRO A 402 -15.61 3.63 33.17
C PRO A 402 -15.51 2.82 31.87
N TYR A 403 -14.27 2.45 31.50
CA TYR A 403 -14.02 1.62 30.33
C TYR A 403 -13.76 0.16 30.74
N GLU A 404 -14.40 -0.77 30.05
CA GLU A 404 -14.03 -2.19 30.03
C GLU A 404 -13.03 -2.46 28.90
N SER A 405 -12.18 -3.48 29.05
CA SER A 405 -11.09 -3.79 28.09
C SER A 405 -11.24 -5.20 27.53
N ARG A 406 -10.93 -5.35 26.23
CA ARG A 406 -10.88 -6.65 25.55
C ARG A 406 -9.63 -6.76 24.67
N GLN A 407 -8.98 -7.92 24.71
CA GLN A 407 -7.88 -8.25 23.80
C GLN A 407 -8.43 -8.48 22.39
N VAL A 408 -7.81 -7.84 21.39
CA VAL A 408 -8.09 -8.02 19.97
C VAL A 408 -7.08 -8.96 19.33
N LEU A 409 -5.79 -8.81 19.67
CA LEU A 409 -4.73 -9.75 19.31
C LEU A 409 -3.62 -9.76 20.37
N LEU A 410 -2.90 -10.88 20.46
CA LEU A 410 -1.66 -11.00 21.22
C LEU A 410 -0.79 -12.07 20.57
N ASN A 411 0.47 -11.76 20.26
CA ASN A 411 1.43 -12.65 19.61
C ASN A 411 0.91 -13.27 18.29
N MET A 412 0.06 -12.57 17.57
CA MET A 412 -0.48 -13.06 16.30
C MET A 412 0.62 -13.05 15.24
N ALA A 413 0.80 -14.18 14.55
CA ALA A 413 1.74 -14.27 13.44
C ALA A 413 1.38 -13.25 12.34
N GLY A 414 2.38 -12.46 11.93
CA GLY A 414 2.22 -11.40 10.94
C GLY A 414 2.38 -11.87 9.50
N PRO A 415 1.99 -11.04 8.51
CA PRO A 415 2.03 -11.40 7.09
C PRO A 415 3.42 -11.28 6.45
N ILE A 416 4.42 -10.75 7.17
CA ILE A 416 5.77 -10.48 6.64
C ILE A 416 6.77 -11.42 7.32
N ALA A 417 7.42 -12.27 6.53
CA ALA A 417 8.45 -13.16 7.02
C ALA A 417 9.60 -12.38 7.68
N GLY A 418 9.94 -12.76 8.92
CA GLY A 418 10.96 -12.09 9.74
C GLY A 418 10.53 -10.75 10.34
N GLY A 419 9.32 -10.26 10.05
CA GLY A 419 8.74 -9.09 10.68
C GLY A 419 8.13 -9.40 12.04
N GLY A 420 7.83 -8.35 12.80
CA GLY A 420 7.15 -8.43 14.09
C GLY A 420 5.67 -8.78 13.99
N VAL A 421 4.97 -8.62 15.12
CA VAL A 421 3.52 -8.82 15.23
C VAL A 421 2.81 -7.56 14.73
N PRO A 422 1.74 -7.66 13.91
CA PRO A 422 0.89 -6.51 13.58
C PRO A 422 0.29 -5.90 14.85
N HIS A 423 0.53 -4.62 15.10
CA HIS A 423 0.04 -3.90 16.28
C HIS A 423 -0.08 -2.40 16.00
N GLN A 424 -0.76 -1.68 16.91
CA GLN A 424 -1.05 -0.25 16.78
C GLN A 424 -1.73 0.09 15.45
N GLY A 425 -1.99 1.35 15.17
CA GLY A 425 -2.75 1.74 13.99
C GLY A 425 -4.23 1.97 14.31
N GLY A 426 -5.11 1.86 13.32
CA GLY A 426 -6.51 2.29 13.47
C GLY A 426 -7.53 1.45 12.70
N LEU A 427 -8.78 1.58 13.12
CA LEU A 427 -9.95 0.97 12.50
C LEU A 427 -10.59 1.95 11.53
N VAL A 428 -11.05 1.45 10.39
CA VAL A 428 -11.78 2.26 9.41
C VAL A 428 -12.91 1.48 8.79
N GLN A 429 -14.03 2.16 8.54
CA GLN A 429 -15.18 1.59 7.84
C GLN A 429 -15.17 2.00 6.37
N THR A 430 -15.48 1.07 5.47
CA THR A 430 -15.76 1.37 4.06
C THR A 430 -17.15 1.96 3.86
N GLN A 431 -17.38 2.57 2.71
CA GLN A 431 -18.69 3.04 2.28
C GLN A 431 -19.72 1.89 2.18
N ASN A 432 -19.27 0.64 2.04
CA ASN A 432 -20.12 -0.55 2.05
C ASN A 432 -20.38 -1.07 3.48
N GLY A 433 -19.94 -0.36 4.51
CA GLY A 433 -20.16 -0.71 5.91
C GLY A 433 -19.19 -1.75 6.49
N GLN A 434 -18.29 -2.30 5.68
CA GLN A 434 -17.26 -3.26 6.11
C GLN A 434 -16.18 -2.55 6.92
N TRP A 435 -15.62 -3.22 7.92
CA TRP A 435 -14.56 -2.66 8.76
C TRP A 435 -13.21 -3.31 8.46
N TYR A 436 -12.16 -2.52 8.59
CA TYR A 436 -10.78 -2.94 8.44
C TYR A 436 -9.92 -2.38 9.56
N TYR A 437 -8.85 -3.10 9.88
CA TYR A 437 -7.80 -2.68 10.78
C TYR A 437 -6.53 -2.46 9.96
N MET A 438 -6.09 -1.20 9.90
CA MET A 438 -4.79 -0.80 9.39
C MET A 438 -3.79 -0.77 10.56
N ALA A 439 -3.00 -1.84 10.70
CA ALA A 439 -1.90 -1.92 11.63
C ALA A 439 -0.57 -1.52 10.97
N PHE A 440 0.53 -1.58 11.70
CA PHE A 440 1.86 -1.71 11.09
C PHE A 440 2.60 -2.94 11.64
N VAL A 441 3.64 -3.36 10.92
CA VAL A 441 4.55 -4.45 11.29
C VAL A 441 5.97 -3.91 11.42
N ASP A 442 6.65 -4.26 12.52
CA ASP A 442 8.08 -3.99 12.70
C ASP A 442 8.92 -4.80 11.69
N ALA A 443 9.34 -4.16 10.60
CA ALA A 443 9.99 -4.77 9.44
C ALA A 443 11.43 -4.24 9.25
N TYR A 444 12.19 -4.10 10.34
CA TYR A 444 13.57 -3.60 10.32
C TYR A 444 14.52 -4.51 9.53
N PRO A 445 15.40 -3.94 8.68
CA PRO A 445 15.87 -2.54 8.69
C PRO A 445 14.99 -1.55 7.89
N GLY A 446 13.93 -2.02 7.23
CA GLY A 446 13.05 -1.19 6.41
C GLY A 446 12.20 -0.19 7.19
N GLY A 447 12.01 -0.41 8.50
CA GLY A 447 11.15 0.42 9.35
C GLY A 447 9.85 -0.30 9.67
N ARG A 448 8.77 0.44 9.87
CA ARG A 448 7.43 -0.07 10.20
C ARG A 448 6.48 0.10 9.04
N VAL A 449 5.85 -1.00 8.62
CA VAL A 449 5.14 -1.06 7.34
C VAL A 449 3.65 -1.35 7.55
N PRO A 450 2.73 -0.58 6.92
CA PRO A 450 1.30 -0.80 7.06
C PRO A 450 0.83 -2.18 6.58
N ALA A 451 -0.01 -2.82 7.38
CA ALA A 451 -0.66 -4.08 7.07
C ALA A 451 -2.17 -3.97 7.35
N LEU A 452 -3.00 -4.53 6.47
CA LEU A 452 -4.45 -4.41 6.52
C LEU A 452 -5.10 -5.78 6.75
N ALA A 453 -6.08 -5.85 7.65
CA ALA A 453 -6.94 -7.02 7.83
C ALA A 453 -8.42 -6.64 7.97
N PRO A 454 -9.36 -7.46 7.48
CA PRO A 454 -10.78 -7.24 7.72
C PRO A 454 -11.16 -7.42 9.19
N ILE A 455 -12.17 -6.67 9.63
CA ILE A 455 -12.75 -6.72 10.98
C ILE A 455 -14.22 -7.14 10.88
N THR A 456 -14.61 -8.10 11.70
CA THR A 456 -16.02 -8.37 12.05
C THR A 456 -16.34 -7.79 13.41
N TRP A 457 -17.62 -7.52 13.66
CA TRP A 457 -18.10 -7.11 14.98
C TRP A 457 -18.97 -8.22 15.55
N THR A 458 -18.71 -8.60 16.80
CA THR A 458 -19.56 -9.54 17.54
C THR A 458 -20.93 -8.92 17.83
N ALA A 459 -21.93 -9.76 18.12
CA ALA A 459 -23.27 -9.29 18.46
C ALA A 459 -23.29 -8.36 19.69
N ASP A 460 -22.41 -8.62 20.66
CA ASP A 460 -22.19 -7.79 21.83
C ASP A 460 -21.28 -6.58 21.57
N GLY A 461 -20.88 -6.29 20.33
CA GLY A 461 -20.28 -5.02 19.93
C GLY A 461 -18.76 -4.90 20.07
N TRP A 462 -17.99 -5.98 19.87
CA TRP A 462 -16.53 -5.96 19.90
C TRP A 462 -15.91 -6.34 18.55
N PRO A 463 -14.79 -5.70 18.14
CA PRO A 463 -14.12 -6.03 16.89
C PRO A 463 -13.33 -7.34 17.03
N GLN A 464 -13.30 -8.10 15.95
CA GLN A 464 -12.50 -9.31 15.79
C GLN A 464 -11.81 -9.28 14.43
N ILE A 465 -10.53 -9.64 14.42
CA ILE A 465 -9.76 -9.79 13.17
C ILE A 465 -10.22 -11.05 12.46
N GLN A 466 -10.55 -10.92 11.17
CA GLN A 466 -10.70 -12.09 10.31
C GLN A 466 -9.32 -12.67 10.06
N THR A 467 -9.08 -13.89 10.53
CA THR A 467 -7.78 -14.56 10.38
C THR A 467 -7.80 -15.52 9.19
N VAL A 468 -6.61 -15.79 8.65
CA VAL A 468 -6.38 -16.86 7.68
C VAL A 468 -5.51 -17.91 8.38
N ASN A 469 -6.05 -19.11 8.59
CA ASN A 469 -5.38 -20.19 9.34
C ASN A 469 -4.89 -19.75 10.74
N GLY A 470 -5.68 -18.91 11.44
CA GLY A 470 -5.35 -18.42 12.77
C GLY A 470 -4.28 -17.32 12.82
N ALA A 471 -3.81 -16.84 11.67
CA ALA A 471 -2.80 -15.78 11.56
C ALA A 471 -3.36 -14.55 10.83
N TRP A 472 -2.59 -13.46 10.87
CA TRP A 472 -2.82 -12.34 9.96
C TRP A 472 -2.51 -12.78 8.53
N GLY A 473 -3.53 -12.79 7.68
CA GLY A 473 -3.43 -13.22 6.29
C GLY A 473 -2.39 -12.45 5.48
N SER A 474 -1.57 -13.20 4.74
CA SER A 474 -0.69 -12.64 3.70
C SER A 474 -1.51 -12.03 2.56
N SER A 475 -2.75 -12.47 2.36
CA SER A 475 -3.70 -11.89 1.43
C SER A 475 -5.13 -11.96 1.96
N TYR A 476 -5.97 -11.05 1.48
CA TYR A 476 -7.41 -11.00 1.75
C TYR A 476 -8.14 -10.51 0.49
N PRO A 477 -9.47 -10.66 0.41
CA PRO A 477 -10.28 -9.98 -0.60
C PRO A 477 -10.05 -8.46 -0.58
N SER A 478 -9.90 -7.84 -1.76
CA SER A 478 -9.83 -6.39 -1.90
C SER A 478 -11.05 -5.75 -1.25
N PRO A 479 -10.86 -4.72 -0.39
CA PRO A 479 -11.98 -4.04 0.25
C PRO A 479 -12.92 -3.41 -0.76
N LEU A 480 -12.36 -2.85 -1.83
CA LEU A 480 -13.04 -2.08 -2.85
C LEU A 480 -12.36 -2.27 -4.22
N PRO A 481 -13.05 -1.95 -5.32
CA PRO A 481 -12.43 -1.93 -6.64
C PRO A 481 -11.22 -0.97 -6.67
N PRO A 482 -10.09 -1.39 -7.27
CA PRO A 482 -8.90 -0.57 -7.28
C PRO A 482 -9.11 0.72 -8.05
N ARG A 483 -8.54 1.83 -7.54
CA ARG A 483 -8.45 3.09 -8.29
C ARG A 483 -6.98 3.45 -8.52
N PRO A 484 -6.61 3.87 -9.74
CA PRO A 484 -5.26 4.36 -9.99
C PRO A 484 -4.93 5.56 -9.09
N VAL A 485 -3.74 5.52 -8.51
CA VAL A 485 -3.14 6.60 -7.71
C VAL A 485 -1.71 6.84 -8.19
N ALA A 486 -1.11 7.97 -7.83
CA ALA A 486 0.27 8.24 -8.15
C ALA A 486 1.20 7.17 -7.53
N PRO A 487 2.18 6.65 -8.28
CA PRO A 487 3.04 5.58 -7.79
C PRO A 487 3.97 6.07 -6.67
N MET A 488 4.23 5.19 -5.71
CA MET A 488 5.19 5.45 -4.61
C MET A 488 6.65 5.47 -5.09
N THR A 489 6.92 4.86 -6.24
CA THR A 489 8.23 4.76 -6.90
C THR A 489 8.20 5.51 -8.23
N GLY A 490 9.37 5.67 -8.85
CA GLY A 490 9.51 6.33 -10.15
C GLY A 490 10.58 7.41 -10.15
N THR A 491 10.50 8.27 -11.16
CA THR A 491 11.46 9.33 -11.43
C THR A 491 10.96 10.68 -10.95
N ASP A 492 11.82 11.43 -10.27
CA ASP A 492 11.64 12.86 -10.02
C ASP A 492 12.75 13.65 -10.72
N THR A 493 12.37 14.64 -11.53
CA THR A 493 13.29 15.56 -12.23
C THR A 493 13.28 16.96 -11.62
N PHE A 494 12.54 17.15 -10.51
CA PHE A 494 12.47 18.39 -9.74
C PHE A 494 12.09 19.61 -10.59
N THR A 495 11.17 19.42 -11.52
CA THR A 495 10.63 20.48 -12.41
C THR A 495 9.58 21.35 -11.72
N GLY A 496 8.97 20.88 -10.65
CA GLY A 496 8.08 21.68 -9.81
C GLY A 496 8.81 22.81 -9.09
N THR A 497 8.09 23.88 -8.77
CA THR A 497 8.61 25.02 -7.98
C THR A 497 8.79 24.69 -6.50
N THR A 498 8.27 23.54 -6.05
CA THR A 498 8.43 22.97 -4.71
C THR A 498 8.73 21.48 -4.82
N LEU A 499 9.33 20.89 -3.79
CA LEU A 499 9.45 19.43 -3.68
C LEU A 499 8.07 18.79 -3.51
N GLY A 500 7.90 17.61 -4.12
CA GLY A 500 6.70 16.79 -3.90
C GLY A 500 6.64 16.21 -2.47
N PRO A 501 5.46 15.80 -2.01
CA PRO A 501 5.22 15.34 -0.63
C PRO A 501 5.94 14.03 -0.27
N GLN A 502 6.54 13.36 -1.25
CA GLN A 502 7.40 12.19 -1.01
C GLN A 502 8.77 12.52 -0.39
N TRP A 503 9.17 13.80 -0.35
CA TRP A 503 10.49 14.25 0.08
C TRP A 503 10.42 14.88 1.47
N GLU A 504 11.33 14.46 2.35
CA GLU A 504 11.47 15.03 3.69
C GLU A 504 12.95 15.30 3.99
N TRP A 505 13.26 16.48 4.46
CA TRP A 505 14.55 16.89 4.99
C TRP A 505 14.83 16.21 6.33
N ASN A 506 16.08 15.81 6.54
CA ASN A 506 16.59 15.49 7.88
C ASN A 506 16.72 16.81 8.66
N HIS A 507 15.80 17.06 9.60
CA HIS A 507 15.58 18.37 10.24
C HIS A 507 15.04 19.45 9.28
N ASN A 508 14.65 20.62 9.80
CA ASN A 508 14.18 21.72 8.96
C ASN A 508 15.31 22.20 8.03
N PRO A 509 15.02 22.44 6.74
CA PRO A 509 16.00 22.97 5.81
C PRO A 509 16.30 24.46 6.07
N ASP A 510 17.44 24.89 5.56
CA ASP A 510 17.73 26.27 5.22
C ASP A 510 17.14 26.60 3.85
N ASN A 511 15.98 27.24 3.84
CA ASN A 511 15.28 27.61 2.61
C ASN A 511 16.04 28.64 1.75
N THR A 512 17.08 29.29 2.26
CA THR A 512 17.93 30.19 1.46
C THR A 512 19.01 29.43 0.66
N ARG A 513 19.17 28.13 0.92
CA ARG A 513 20.26 27.29 0.39
C ARG A 513 19.80 26.14 -0.49
N TRP A 514 18.53 26.11 -0.90
CA TRP A 514 18.06 25.16 -1.89
C TRP A 514 16.99 25.77 -2.82
N SER A 515 16.81 25.18 -3.99
CA SER A 515 15.74 25.54 -4.94
C SER A 515 15.41 24.38 -5.87
N THR A 516 14.24 24.45 -6.50
CA THR A 516 13.72 23.49 -7.50
C THR A 516 13.16 24.25 -8.72
N GLY A 517 12.75 23.55 -9.78
CA GLY A 517 12.25 24.16 -11.03
C GLY A 517 13.14 23.90 -12.25
N GLY A 518 14.30 23.27 -12.04
CA GLY A 518 15.27 22.90 -13.08
C GLY A 518 16.26 21.84 -12.60
N GLY A 519 15.81 20.95 -11.72
CA GLY A 519 16.66 20.14 -10.84
C GLY A 519 16.61 20.68 -9.40
N LEU A 520 16.93 19.82 -8.43
CA LEU A 520 17.10 20.20 -7.04
C LEU A 520 18.51 20.76 -6.83
N ARG A 521 18.63 22.08 -6.74
CA ARG A 521 19.89 22.76 -6.46
C ARG A 521 20.12 22.85 -4.96
N LEU A 522 21.26 22.35 -4.48
CA LEU A 522 21.68 22.39 -3.09
C LEU A 522 22.97 23.22 -2.96
N GLN A 523 22.89 24.35 -2.30
CA GLN A 523 24.07 25.11 -1.87
C GLN A 523 24.53 24.58 -0.52
N THR A 524 25.84 24.62 -0.26
CA THR A 524 26.37 24.26 1.06
C THR A 524 25.73 25.13 2.14
N ALA A 525 25.06 24.51 3.10
CA ALA A 525 24.35 25.19 4.20
C ALA A 525 25.10 25.10 5.54
N THR A 526 26.05 24.17 5.66
CA THR A 526 26.83 23.93 6.88
C THR A 526 28.31 23.72 6.54
N VAL A 527 29.20 24.28 7.35
CA VAL A 527 30.62 23.90 7.40
C VAL A 527 30.80 22.85 8.50
N THR A 528 31.05 21.60 8.12
CA THR A 528 31.15 20.44 9.03
C THR A 528 31.92 19.28 8.38
N GLY A 529 32.51 18.40 9.19
CA GLY A 529 33.02 17.08 8.76
C GLY A 529 32.00 15.95 8.95
N ASP A 530 30.84 16.25 9.53
CA ASP A 530 29.84 15.29 9.98
C ASP A 530 28.54 15.42 9.16
N LEU A 531 28.19 14.37 8.40
CA LEU A 531 26.94 14.30 7.63
C LEU A 531 25.72 14.42 8.54
N TYR A 532 25.78 13.91 9.78
CA TYR A 532 24.65 14.03 10.72
C TYR A 532 24.42 15.45 11.21
N SER A 533 25.38 16.35 10.99
CA SER A 533 25.26 17.77 11.28
C SER A 533 25.03 18.61 10.01
N ALA A 534 24.93 17.99 8.83
CA ALA A 534 24.74 18.69 7.56
C ALA A 534 23.26 19.04 7.32
N ARG A 535 22.95 20.35 7.33
CA ARG A 535 21.64 20.88 6.94
C ARG A 535 21.40 20.62 5.45
N ASN A 536 20.13 20.63 5.05
CA ASN A 536 19.69 20.39 3.67
C ASN A 536 20.06 19.01 3.13
N THR A 537 20.07 18.00 4.01
CA THR A 537 20.05 16.60 3.61
C THR A 537 18.60 16.19 3.34
N VAL A 538 18.21 16.05 2.07
CA VAL A 538 16.85 15.63 1.68
C VAL A 538 16.78 14.12 1.58
N THR A 539 15.66 13.52 2.00
CA THR A 539 15.52 12.07 2.11
C THR A 539 14.28 11.54 1.41
N ARG A 540 14.35 10.27 1.03
CA ARG A 540 13.29 9.46 0.44
C ARG A 540 13.23 8.12 1.17
N ARG A 541 12.02 7.68 1.53
CA ARG A 541 11.79 6.32 2.07
C ARG A 541 12.22 5.26 1.04
N ILE A 542 12.70 4.13 1.55
CA ILE A 542 13.08 2.98 0.72
C ILE A 542 11.84 2.15 0.43
N GLN A 543 11.64 1.77 -0.83
CA GLN A 543 10.62 0.80 -1.23
C GLN A 543 11.13 -0.63 -0.95
N GLY A 544 10.39 -1.40 -0.16
CA GLY A 544 10.69 -2.80 0.10
C GLY A 544 10.09 -3.74 -0.96
N PRO A 545 10.50 -5.03 -0.95
CA PRO A 545 11.55 -5.61 -0.11
C PRO A 545 12.97 -5.21 -0.51
N THR A 546 13.16 -4.84 -1.78
CA THR A 546 14.43 -4.35 -2.33
C THR A 546 14.14 -3.19 -3.28
N SER A 547 14.98 -2.16 -3.27
CA SER A 547 14.91 -1.07 -4.26
C SER A 547 16.26 -0.45 -4.51
N THR A 548 16.33 0.32 -5.60
CA THR A 548 17.51 1.04 -6.05
C THR A 548 17.18 2.51 -6.17
N ALA A 549 17.99 3.37 -5.54
CA ALA A 549 18.00 4.79 -5.80
C ALA A 549 19.15 5.14 -6.75
N THR A 550 18.89 5.93 -7.79
CA THR A 550 19.91 6.53 -8.64
C THR A 550 19.70 8.04 -8.70
N VAL A 551 20.74 8.82 -8.43
CA VAL A 551 20.72 10.29 -8.57
C VAL A 551 21.70 10.71 -9.66
N GLU A 552 21.25 11.57 -10.58
CA GLU A 552 22.12 12.31 -11.49
C GLU A 552 22.52 13.64 -10.84
N LEU A 553 23.80 13.82 -10.54
CA LEU A 553 24.35 15.04 -9.94
C LEU A 553 25.20 15.81 -10.95
N ASP A 554 24.89 17.10 -11.08
CA ASP A 554 25.80 18.11 -11.61
C ASP A 554 26.61 18.72 -10.46
N TYR A 555 27.92 18.47 -10.48
CA TYR A 555 28.87 18.89 -9.46
C TYR A 555 29.82 19.99 -9.95
N SER A 556 29.57 20.58 -11.12
CA SER A 556 30.44 21.57 -11.75
C SER A 556 30.70 22.83 -10.91
N THR A 557 29.79 23.17 -10.00
CA THR A 557 29.89 24.36 -9.13
C THR A 557 30.37 24.06 -7.71
N MET A 558 30.91 22.87 -7.46
CA MET A 558 31.56 22.55 -6.18
C MET A 558 32.81 23.40 -5.96
N ARG A 559 33.10 23.70 -4.69
CA ARG A 559 34.33 24.34 -4.23
C ARG A 559 35.16 23.37 -3.40
N ASP A 560 36.43 23.73 -3.16
CA ASP A 560 37.30 22.93 -2.31
C ASP A 560 36.72 22.83 -0.89
N GLY A 561 36.70 21.62 -0.36
CA GLY A 561 36.03 21.26 0.89
C GLY A 561 34.61 20.72 0.72
N ASP A 562 33.97 20.84 -0.45
CA ASP A 562 32.61 20.35 -0.63
C ASP A 562 32.53 18.82 -0.61
N ARG A 563 31.42 18.31 -0.06
CA ARG A 563 31.03 16.90 0.02
C ARG A 563 29.56 16.79 -0.38
N THR A 564 29.27 15.98 -1.39
CA THR A 564 27.91 15.75 -1.88
C THR A 564 27.72 14.30 -2.32
N GLY A 565 26.51 13.78 -2.27
CA GLY A 565 26.28 12.42 -2.75
C GLY A 565 24.92 11.85 -2.42
N LEU A 566 24.87 10.52 -2.49
CA LEU A 566 23.74 9.67 -2.12
C LEU A 566 24.13 8.83 -0.90
N ALA A 567 23.43 9.05 0.21
CA ALA A 567 23.62 8.32 1.45
C ALA A 567 22.53 7.26 1.66
N MET A 568 22.92 6.17 2.31
CA MET A 568 22.02 5.32 3.10
C MET A 568 22.03 5.87 4.51
N LEU A 569 21.01 6.65 4.86
CA LEU A 569 20.96 7.44 6.09
C LEU A 569 20.16 6.73 7.18
N ARG A 570 20.81 6.53 8.34
CA ARG A 570 20.24 6.13 9.64
C ARG A 570 21.26 6.40 10.76
N ASP A 571 21.11 5.82 11.94
CA ASP A 571 22.09 5.85 13.05
C ASP A 571 23.44 5.21 12.69
N SER A 572 23.43 4.23 11.76
CA SER A 572 24.62 3.72 11.07
C SER A 572 24.45 4.01 9.59
N SER A 573 25.39 4.75 9.00
CA SER A 573 25.27 5.25 7.63
C SER A 573 26.52 4.99 6.80
N ALA A 574 26.32 5.00 5.49
CA ALA A 574 27.36 5.06 4.47
C ALA A 574 26.86 5.90 3.30
N TRP A 575 27.78 6.44 2.52
CA TRP A 575 27.42 7.22 1.34
C TRP A 575 28.43 7.05 0.21
N ILE A 576 27.93 7.19 -1.01
CA ILE A 576 28.74 7.35 -2.22
C ILE A 576 28.54 8.77 -2.74
N GLY A 577 29.61 9.43 -3.15
CA GLY A 577 29.53 10.85 -3.42
C GLY A 577 30.75 11.42 -4.12
N VAL A 578 30.66 12.70 -4.46
CA VAL A 578 31.78 13.49 -4.97
C VAL A 578 32.33 14.33 -3.83
N ARG A 579 33.66 14.38 -3.75
CA ARG A 579 34.36 15.37 -2.95
C ARG A 579 35.32 16.16 -3.80
N ARG A 580 35.53 17.42 -3.41
CA ARG A 580 36.50 18.30 -4.02
C ARG A 580 37.46 18.82 -2.97
N ASP A 581 38.75 18.65 -3.19
CA ASP A 581 39.81 19.08 -2.29
C ASP A 581 41.02 19.54 -3.11
N ASN A 582 41.58 20.71 -2.78
CA ASN A 582 42.80 21.26 -3.40
C ASN A 582 42.76 21.20 -4.94
N GLY A 583 41.64 21.59 -5.54
CA GLY A 583 41.41 21.54 -6.99
C GLY A 583 41.10 20.16 -7.58
N ALA A 584 41.31 19.06 -6.85
CA ALA A 584 41.04 17.70 -7.32
C ALA A 584 39.60 17.28 -7.00
N THR A 585 38.94 16.62 -7.96
CA THR A 585 37.58 16.08 -7.78
C THR A 585 37.58 14.56 -7.91
N ARG A 586 36.98 13.88 -6.94
CA ARG A 586 36.96 12.42 -6.84
C ARG A 586 35.58 11.92 -6.46
N VAL A 587 35.17 10.80 -7.04
CA VAL A 587 34.09 9.98 -6.47
C VAL A 587 34.68 9.16 -5.34
N VAL A 588 33.97 9.06 -4.22
CA VAL A 588 34.37 8.31 -3.03
C VAL A 588 33.20 7.52 -2.49
N MET A 589 33.51 6.42 -1.79
CA MET A 589 32.58 5.75 -0.90
C MET A 589 33.12 5.88 0.53
N THR A 590 32.26 6.37 1.42
CA THR A 590 32.55 6.52 2.85
C THR A 590 31.61 5.64 3.66
N ASN A 591 32.16 4.84 4.57
CA ASN A 591 31.43 3.92 5.44
C ASN A 591 31.84 4.15 6.90
N GLY A 592 31.04 3.66 7.85
CA GLY A 592 31.33 3.78 9.29
C GLY A 592 30.91 5.13 9.89
N LEU A 593 29.85 5.76 9.37
CA LEU A 593 29.21 6.86 10.06
C LEU A 593 28.31 6.28 11.15
N THR A 594 28.49 6.68 12.41
CA THR A 594 27.79 6.06 13.54
C THR A 594 27.30 7.09 14.56
N MET A 595 26.19 6.76 15.22
CA MET A 595 25.70 7.42 16.43
C MET A 595 25.75 6.49 17.64
N ASP A 596 25.86 7.07 18.85
CA ASP A 596 25.61 6.36 20.11
C ASP A 596 24.10 6.28 20.45
N SER A 597 23.78 5.66 21.59
CA SER A 597 22.40 5.56 22.10
C SER A 597 21.79 6.89 22.54
N GLY A 598 22.59 7.95 22.68
CA GLY A 598 22.14 9.32 22.89
C GLY A 598 22.02 10.13 21.59
N TRP A 599 22.12 9.46 20.44
CA TRP A 599 22.07 10.05 19.10
C TRP A 599 23.15 11.11 18.85
N ARG A 600 24.29 10.96 19.53
CA ARG A 600 25.50 11.76 19.28
C ARG A 600 26.38 11.03 18.27
N THR A 601 26.95 11.80 17.35
CA THR A 601 27.90 11.29 16.36
C THR A 601 29.13 10.71 17.07
N THR A 602 29.43 9.45 16.81
CA THR A 602 30.64 8.76 17.29
C THR A 602 31.62 8.46 16.16
N GLY A 603 31.14 8.44 14.91
CA GLY A 603 31.96 8.27 13.72
C GLY A 603 31.44 9.14 12.58
N THR A 604 32.34 9.91 11.96
CA THR A 604 32.03 10.70 10.75
C THR A 604 32.33 9.95 9.46
N GLY A 605 32.66 8.66 9.57
CA GLY A 605 32.98 7.77 8.46
C GLY A 605 34.42 7.88 7.96
N THR A 606 34.85 6.83 7.29
CA THR A 606 36.17 6.71 6.65
C THR A 606 35.97 6.45 5.16
N GLU A 607 36.77 7.11 4.32
CA GLU A 607 36.86 6.77 2.89
C GLU A 607 37.44 5.36 2.75
N ILE A 608 36.70 4.46 2.12
CA ILE A 608 37.14 3.08 1.89
C ILE A 608 37.54 2.83 0.44
N ALA A 609 37.08 3.68 -0.49
CA ALA A 609 37.41 3.61 -1.91
C ALA A 609 37.17 4.97 -2.56
N GLY A 610 37.90 5.25 -3.65
CA GLY A 610 37.63 6.41 -4.48
C GLY A 610 38.39 6.40 -5.80
N ALA A 611 37.91 7.18 -6.75
CA ALA A 611 38.49 7.31 -8.09
C ALA A 611 38.43 8.77 -8.58
N PRO A 612 39.38 9.22 -9.41
CA PRO A 612 39.28 10.54 -10.04
C PRO A 612 38.07 10.60 -10.98
N VAL A 613 37.39 11.75 -11.00
CA VAL A 613 36.27 12.00 -11.92
C VAL A 613 36.37 13.40 -12.53
N SER A 614 35.85 13.56 -13.73
CA SER A 614 35.84 14.82 -14.49
C SER A 614 34.56 14.94 -15.31
N GLY A 615 34.32 16.10 -15.94
CA GLY A 615 33.13 16.33 -16.79
C GLY A 615 31.93 16.93 -16.07
N GLY A 616 31.98 17.09 -14.74
CA GLY A 616 30.98 17.86 -13.97
C GLY A 616 29.65 17.17 -13.75
N ARG A 617 29.46 15.93 -14.25
CA ARG A 617 28.25 15.13 -14.05
C ARG A 617 28.58 13.70 -13.65
N ILE A 618 27.74 13.11 -12.80
CA ILE A 618 27.87 11.73 -12.33
C ILE A 618 26.52 11.15 -11.94
N TRP A 619 26.36 9.85 -12.13
CA TRP A 619 25.24 9.09 -11.58
C TRP A 619 25.72 8.30 -10.38
N LEU A 620 25.04 8.45 -9.26
CA LEU A 620 25.33 7.74 -8.02
C LEU A 620 24.17 6.81 -7.70
N ARG A 621 24.46 5.57 -7.37
CA ARG A 621 23.46 4.52 -7.15
C ARG A 621 23.68 3.78 -5.84
N ALA A 622 22.60 3.60 -5.10
CA ALA A 622 22.54 2.76 -3.92
C ALA A 622 21.42 1.72 -4.10
N ARG A 623 21.73 0.44 -3.91
CA ARG A 623 20.76 -0.67 -3.92
C ARG A 623 20.65 -1.23 -2.52
N ALA A 624 19.44 -1.31 -1.97
CA ALA A 624 19.20 -1.80 -0.61
C ALA A 624 18.28 -3.04 -0.61
N ASP A 625 18.65 -4.03 0.21
CA ASP A 625 17.74 -5.08 0.68
C ASP A 625 17.25 -4.72 2.06
N ILE A 626 15.94 -4.51 2.21
CA ILE A 626 15.32 -4.16 3.49
C ILE A 626 14.31 -5.21 3.95
N ARG A 627 14.41 -6.44 3.45
CA ARG A 627 13.68 -7.57 4.03
C ARG A 627 13.99 -7.67 5.51
N PRO A 628 13.02 -7.97 6.38
CA PRO A 628 13.31 -8.04 7.80
C PRO A 628 14.42 -9.03 8.16
N GLY A 629 15.21 -8.68 9.17
CA GLY A 629 16.28 -9.52 9.72
C GLY A 629 17.68 -8.94 9.61
N SER A 630 18.66 -9.69 10.12
CA SER A 630 20.08 -9.32 10.13
C SER A 630 20.79 -9.65 8.81
N GLY A 631 21.99 -9.09 8.61
CA GLY A 631 22.83 -9.38 7.45
C GLY A 631 22.37 -8.74 6.13
N ARG A 632 21.32 -7.90 6.18
CA ARG A 632 20.84 -7.11 5.06
C ARG A 632 21.85 -6.04 4.69
N GLN A 633 21.95 -5.71 3.41
CA GLN A 633 23.01 -4.86 2.90
C GLN A 633 22.50 -3.78 1.94
N ALA A 634 23.22 -2.67 1.91
CA ALA A 634 23.18 -1.70 0.83
C ALA A 634 24.52 -1.64 0.10
N SER A 635 24.48 -1.72 -1.23
CA SER A 635 25.66 -1.63 -2.09
C SER A 635 25.64 -0.37 -2.93
N PHE A 636 26.83 0.11 -3.28
CA PHE A 636 27.03 1.41 -3.91
C PHE A 636 27.79 1.28 -5.23
N SER A 637 27.36 2.07 -6.22
CA SER A 637 28.00 2.13 -7.54
C SER A 637 27.84 3.52 -8.15
N TYR A 638 28.72 3.88 -9.07
CA TYR A 638 28.64 5.14 -9.81
C TYR A 638 28.78 4.92 -11.31
N SER A 639 28.38 5.91 -12.10
CA SER A 639 28.53 5.93 -13.55
C SER A 639 28.88 7.34 -14.02
N THR A 640 29.71 7.45 -15.05
CA THR A 640 30.07 8.73 -15.71
C THR A 640 29.35 8.94 -17.04
N ASP A 641 28.63 7.94 -17.53
CA ASP A 641 27.86 7.97 -18.79
C ASP A 641 26.34 7.76 -18.60
N GLY A 642 25.92 7.44 -17.38
CA GLY A 642 24.53 7.13 -17.03
C GLY A 642 24.09 5.71 -17.39
N VAL A 643 24.96 4.90 -17.98
CA VAL A 643 24.64 3.56 -18.52
C VAL A 643 25.45 2.49 -17.78
N THR A 644 26.78 2.61 -17.76
CA THR A 644 27.67 1.61 -17.16
C THR A 644 27.98 1.99 -15.71
N PHE A 645 27.50 1.17 -14.77
CA PHE A 645 27.71 1.37 -13.34
C PHE A 645 28.87 0.51 -12.81
N VAL A 646 29.82 1.17 -12.15
CA VAL A 646 30.99 0.57 -11.53
C VAL A 646 30.77 0.52 -10.01
N PRO A 647 30.82 -0.67 -9.37
CA PRO A 647 30.80 -0.79 -7.92
C PRO A 647 31.95 -0.02 -7.27
N LEU A 648 31.70 0.62 -6.11
CA LEU A 648 32.73 1.37 -5.39
C LEU A 648 32.63 1.11 -3.88
N GLY A 649 33.71 0.61 -3.29
CA GLY A 649 33.77 0.28 -1.87
C GLY A 649 33.11 -1.06 -1.51
N ASN A 650 32.90 -1.28 -0.21
CA ASN A 650 32.20 -2.44 0.32
C ASN A 650 30.69 -2.16 0.48
N ALA A 651 29.91 -3.17 0.88
CA ALA A 651 28.52 -2.94 1.26
C ALA A 651 28.40 -2.39 2.69
N LEU A 652 27.38 -1.57 2.95
CA LEU A 652 26.93 -1.25 4.30
C LEU A 652 26.03 -2.38 4.80
N THR A 653 26.39 -3.03 5.91
CA THR A 653 25.47 -3.91 6.63
C THR A 653 24.46 -3.06 7.38
N LEU A 654 23.18 -3.20 7.01
CA LEU A 654 22.08 -2.48 7.62
C LEU A 654 21.77 -3.10 8.98
N ASN A 655 21.86 -2.31 10.04
CA ASN A 655 21.43 -2.76 11.37
C ASN A 655 19.90 -2.83 11.43
N ASN A 656 19.35 -3.77 12.20
CA ASN A 656 17.91 -3.98 12.35
C ASN A 656 17.39 -3.57 13.74
N ALA A 657 18.14 -2.72 14.45
CA ALA A 657 17.81 -2.27 15.80
C ALA A 657 16.66 -1.26 15.75
N TRP A 658 15.63 -1.40 16.60
CA TRP A 658 14.43 -0.56 16.54
C TRP A 658 14.59 0.81 17.21
N GLN A 659 15.65 1.05 17.98
CA GLN A 659 15.79 2.21 18.88
C GLN A 659 15.85 3.55 18.13
N PHE A 660 16.38 3.58 16.90
CA PHE A 660 16.33 4.79 16.05
C PHE A 660 14.93 5.04 15.47
N PHE A 661 14.01 4.09 15.66
CA PHE A 661 12.57 4.12 15.35
C PHE A 661 12.22 4.16 13.86
N MET A 662 12.91 4.98 13.08
CA MET A 662 12.75 5.11 11.63
C MET A 662 13.56 4.04 10.90
N GLY A 663 13.08 3.62 9.74
CA GLY A 663 13.81 2.78 8.80
C GLY A 663 14.98 3.53 8.12
N TYR A 664 15.80 2.79 7.38
CA TYR A 664 16.80 3.42 6.50
C TYR A 664 16.14 4.26 5.41
N ARG A 665 16.82 5.33 5.00
CA ARG A 665 16.40 6.20 3.90
C ARG A 665 17.50 6.41 2.88
N PHE A 666 17.12 6.63 1.63
CA PHE A 666 18.01 7.23 0.64
C PHE A 666 18.07 8.74 0.89
N ALA A 667 19.24 9.35 0.83
CA ALA A 667 19.39 10.79 1.09
C ALA A 667 20.36 11.47 0.13
N ILE A 668 19.97 12.63 -0.39
CA ILE A 668 20.84 13.52 -1.18
C ILE A 668 21.31 14.65 -0.26
N PHE A 669 22.61 14.92 -0.26
CA PHE A 669 23.19 15.94 0.63
C PHE A 669 24.23 16.81 -0.08
N ASN A 670 24.50 17.99 0.48
CA ASN A 670 25.64 18.84 0.13
C ASN A 670 26.10 19.66 1.34
N TYR A 671 27.34 19.52 1.77
CA TYR A 671 27.97 20.32 2.84
C TYR A 671 29.43 20.65 2.51
N ALA A 672 30.02 21.61 3.23
CA ALA A 672 31.42 21.97 3.07
C ALA A 672 32.22 21.57 4.32
N THR A 673 33.49 21.24 4.17
CA THR A 673 34.43 21.05 5.29
C THR A 673 35.31 22.29 5.54
N GLN A 674 35.39 23.21 4.57
CA GLN A 674 36.26 24.39 4.64
C GLN A 674 35.46 25.70 4.73
N ALA A 675 34.67 26.02 3.70
CA ALA A 675 33.91 27.25 3.63
C ALA A 675 32.65 27.10 2.79
N LEU A 676 31.64 27.92 3.05
CA LEU A 676 30.41 27.94 2.25
C LEU A 676 30.65 28.55 0.86
N GLY A 677 29.75 28.23 -0.07
CA GLY A 677 29.62 28.93 -1.35
C GLY A 677 29.67 28.03 -2.58
N GLY A 678 29.96 26.75 -2.40
CA GLY A 678 29.79 25.74 -3.44
C GLY A 678 28.35 25.21 -3.51
N ALA A 679 28.03 24.55 -4.62
CA ALA A 679 26.71 24.03 -4.88
C ALA A 679 26.72 22.84 -5.85
N VAL A 680 25.67 22.04 -5.79
CA VAL A 680 25.36 20.96 -6.73
C VAL A 680 23.92 21.05 -7.21
N THR A 681 23.61 20.36 -8.30
CA THR A 681 22.22 20.20 -8.77
C THR A 681 21.92 18.73 -9.02
N ALA A 682 20.99 18.16 -8.26
CA ALA A 682 20.41 16.87 -8.56
C ALA A 682 19.39 17.05 -9.69
N ARG A 683 19.74 16.59 -10.89
CA ARG A 683 18.92 16.76 -12.09
C ARG A 683 17.78 15.74 -12.15
N ARG A 684 18.01 14.59 -11.52
CA ARG A 684 17.11 13.44 -11.57
C ARG A 684 17.34 12.54 -10.36
N PHE A 685 16.27 11.98 -9.83
CA PHE A 685 16.29 10.88 -8.86
C PHE A 685 15.33 9.79 -9.31
N ASP A 686 15.83 8.57 -9.44
CA ASP A 686 15.05 7.39 -9.76
C ASP A 686 14.97 6.47 -8.54
N LEU A 687 13.76 6.10 -8.12
CA LEU A 687 13.50 5.01 -7.19
C LEU A 687 12.85 3.86 -7.94
N THR A 688 13.55 2.74 -8.08
CA THR A 688 13.08 1.58 -8.84
C THR A 688 13.10 0.30 -8.00
N THR A 689 12.17 -0.60 -8.28
CA THR A 689 12.18 -1.99 -7.79
C THR A 689 12.76 -2.90 -8.88
N PRO A 690 13.38 -4.05 -8.51
CA PRO A 690 13.90 -5.03 -9.48
C PRO A 690 12.85 -5.58 -10.44
#